data_AF-A0AAD4EZ94-F1
#
_entry.id   AF-A0AAD4EZ94-F1
#
_cell.length_a   1.000
_cell.length_b   1.000
_cell.length_c   1.000
_cell.angle_alpha   90.00
_cell.angle_beta   90.00
_cell.angle_gamma   90.00
#
_symmetry.space_group_name_H-M   'P 1'
#
loop_
_entity.id
_entity.type
_entity.pdbx_description
1 polymer ?
#
loop_
_entity_poly.entity_id
_entity_poly.type
_entity_poly.pdbx_seq_one_letter_code
_entity_poly.pdbx_strand_id
1 'polypeptide(L)'
;MVAMRALVLASAFSGLCGAVAGSGTGDYVDLVPIPRYMWDPHMQEPEPVEKRQNKDDPEVIGNVTLTGSEQMLWSTGPWGPGANHSTIVSLVTYVPQEQRIIDMARFVKHLEQARCAENMMLQFKNYGTFNAARKEWEWANYNDMRSFVIVLDTEKCGANSSAEPWIVNHASYIDSNRTIFLNARRTTWKSVASNYFLDFGTVPTANWTNGPPWNGNPKSTNDGVAKRWDVGGAFTLNLASTWPRTFINQTWGATTFTVACVECGVTGGIEFSGHIEGSIFGGLDHLVISARPIDLGVGVNLEARMKGSYNFEGKDWASQEFELLTIPLPSGWRIPGVLTFGPTAKLLAGYELTSISGSATVTAGASLDIPDSSIAEVDILSDDKFRLEGWVPQFHVQPPTLEEGTITAKGRIYGKVAVAVELEVLDEDGVTADVYVEVPLTIEAEVGYESGGFCEAGGAPYGFSLDVDVGAVIGLEAYKEINGKKDVFFDTELYKNYDVVELPEICLAWGSPPAGSCIPLMDGPMQDWYDNEMEVDPGIPEDGEEDDDDLAASRRALEVRAQLEKRADDFDYYNLKCDPKDKNAQIHSKYKIKLRPYPGPSKIEEWGDAAVTVPIMKVGIDGCANPSSIDACKPDNWVVTEGTDDNDLFGGETWSTEHVYEGSWVRDFLDHLQGKYFNAAGGCDAIATAFSIGQRSGYTQDMLNCLGTPQTYKDRMTLFPLHENGIKYRIFAPGVTSIDTRYDVTSNNKYSVHDGVCELGRMVATCGYMEYPAVQDRLMNSIRAMDALMARIDADPAMPKPNGLVSYQAEHRAWFTKLWADGIAKLQKQLVDSAAFLVDPANAADYAALPQEIKTKVDALAGANGANAAAAAQALCGGAFTYP
;
A
#
# COMPACT_ATOMS: atom_id res chain seq x y z
N MET A 1 -44.40 30.90 26.31
CA MET A 1 -44.31 29.42 26.28
C MET A 1 -43.17 28.85 25.44
N VAL A 2 -42.57 29.59 24.49
CA VAL A 2 -41.39 29.10 23.74
C VAL A 2 -40.06 29.43 24.44
N ALA A 3 -39.96 30.57 25.14
CA ALA A 3 -38.76 30.94 25.90
C ALA A 3 -38.53 30.09 27.17
N MET A 4 -39.57 29.45 27.71
CA MET A 4 -39.48 28.67 28.96
C MET A 4 -39.14 27.19 28.72
N ARG A 5 -39.18 26.72 27.46
CA ARG A 5 -38.70 25.37 27.08
C ARG A 5 -37.19 25.34 26.78
N ALA A 6 -36.60 26.48 26.39
CA ALA A 6 -35.15 26.60 26.20
C ALA A 6 -34.37 26.55 27.53
N LEU A 7 -34.96 27.05 28.62
CA LEU A 7 -34.30 27.07 29.94
C LEU A 7 -34.29 25.70 30.65
N VAL A 8 -35.24 24.82 30.31
CA VAL A 8 -35.35 23.46 30.91
C VAL A 8 -34.50 22.43 30.14
N LEU A 9 -34.20 22.67 28.86
CA LEU A 9 -33.21 21.88 28.12
C LEU A 9 -31.75 22.26 28.46
N ALA A 10 -31.50 23.52 28.83
CA ALA A 10 -30.18 23.95 29.29
C ALA A 10 -29.78 23.38 30.67
N SER A 11 -30.75 23.06 31.52
CA SER A 11 -30.51 22.51 32.87
C SER A 11 -30.42 20.97 32.91
N ALA A 12 -30.83 20.27 31.84
CA ALA A 12 -30.63 18.83 31.67
C ALA A 12 -29.27 18.49 31.01
N PHE A 13 -28.67 19.42 30.24
CA PHE A 13 -27.32 19.28 29.69
C PHE A 13 -26.20 19.58 30.71
N SER A 14 -26.47 20.38 31.74
CA SER A 14 -25.52 20.63 32.83
C SER A 14 -25.41 19.50 33.85
N GLY A 15 -26.27 18.47 33.77
CA GLY A 15 -26.25 17.29 34.65
C GLY A 15 -25.59 16.04 34.06
N LEU A 16 -25.23 16.07 32.77
CA LEU A 16 -24.53 14.98 32.07
C LEU A 16 -23.18 15.41 31.45
N CYS A 17 -22.84 16.70 31.48
CA CYS A 17 -21.47 17.19 31.27
C CYS A 17 -20.59 17.16 32.55
N GLY A 18 -21.02 16.46 33.60
CA GLY A 18 -20.25 16.27 34.84
C GLY A 18 -19.42 14.99 34.89
N ALA A 19 -19.39 14.19 33.82
CA ALA A 19 -18.66 12.91 33.79
C ALA A 19 -17.82 12.67 32.52
N VAL A 20 -17.78 13.61 31.57
CA VAL A 20 -16.92 13.54 30.37
C VAL A 20 -16.43 14.96 30.03
N ALA A 21 -15.64 15.50 30.94
CA ALA A 21 -14.77 16.66 30.71
C ALA A 21 -13.45 16.34 31.44
N GLY A 22 -12.76 15.33 30.91
CA GLY A 22 -11.53 14.76 31.43
C GLY A 22 -10.86 13.99 30.30
N SER A 23 -10.70 14.64 29.16
CA SER A 23 -10.04 14.09 27.97
C SER A 23 -9.32 15.25 27.31
N GLY A 24 -7.99 15.32 27.46
CA GLY A 24 -7.16 16.26 26.69
C GLY A 24 -6.03 17.00 27.40
N THR A 25 -5.61 16.63 28.62
CA THR A 25 -4.30 17.00 29.14
C THR A 25 -3.70 15.78 29.81
N GLY A 26 -2.66 15.18 29.23
CA GLY A 26 -1.85 14.23 29.98
C GLY A 26 -1.28 14.96 31.19
N ASP A 27 -1.58 14.50 32.40
CA ASP A 27 -1.05 15.12 33.62
C ASP A 27 0.47 14.87 33.66
N TYR A 28 1.27 15.87 33.28
CA TYR A 28 2.72 15.83 33.47
C TYR A 28 3.03 15.72 34.97
N VAL A 29 4.00 14.89 35.32
CA VAL A 29 4.58 14.86 36.67
C VAL A 29 5.53 16.05 36.81
N ASP A 30 5.18 17.01 37.66
CA ASP A 30 6.07 18.10 38.00
C ASP A 30 7.25 17.55 38.81
N LEU A 31 8.47 17.65 38.26
CA LEU A 31 9.67 17.24 38.97
C LEU A 31 9.96 18.22 40.12
N VAL A 32 10.35 17.66 41.27
CA VAL A 32 10.72 18.44 42.46
C VAL A 32 12.23 18.63 42.56
N PRO A 33 12.73 19.80 42.99
CA PRO A 33 14.16 20.04 43.17
C PRO A 33 14.80 19.03 44.14
N ILE A 34 15.99 18.50 43.79
CA ILE A 34 16.81 17.70 44.71
C ILE A 34 17.49 18.65 45.71
N PRO A 35 17.31 18.45 47.03
CA PRO A 35 17.97 19.29 48.01
C PRO A 35 19.49 19.33 47.81
N ARG A 36 20.06 20.54 47.72
CA ARG A 36 21.47 20.75 47.33
C ARG A 36 22.49 20.01 48.18
N TYR A 37 22.21 19.85 49.48
CA TYR A 37 23.07 19.08 50.39
C TYR A 37 23.21 17.59 50.05
N MET A 38 22.31 17.03 49.22
CA MET A 38 22.40 15.62 48.82
C MET A 38 23.45 15.38 47.74
N TRP A 39 23.79 16.41 46.95
CA TRP A 39 24.60 16.25 45.74
C TRP A 39 25.78 17.22 45.64
N ASP A 40 25.74 18.35 46.34
CA ASP A 40 26.84 19.32 46.40
C ASP A 40 27.80 18.96 47.55
N PRO A 41 29.04 18.52 47.27
CA PRO A 41 30.00 18.13 48.30
C PRO A 41 30.37 19.27 49.25
N HIS A 42 30.23 20.54 48.83
CA HIS A 42 30.49 21.70 49.66
C HIS A 42 29.38 21.96 50.69
N MET A 43 28.23 21.29 50.57
CA MET A 43 27.07 21.39 51.47
C MET A 43 26.91 20.15 52.37
N GLN A 44 27.73 19.12 52.20
CA GLN A 44 27.74 17.91 53.03
C GLN A 44 28.62 18.13 54.27
N GLU A 45 27.98 18.45 55.40
CA GLU A 45 28.67 18.88 56.62
C GLU A 45 29.58 17.79 57.23
N PRO A 46 30.79 18.17 57.70
CA PRO A 46 31.48 17.43 58.76
C PRO A 46 31.13 17.91 60.18
N GLU A 47 30.54 19.10 60.39
CA GLU A 47 30.31 19.65 61.74
C GLU A 47 29.17 20.68 61.85
N PRO A 48 28.49 20.78 63.03
CA PRO A 48 27.29 21.58 63.24
C PRO A 48 27.49 23.08 63.01
N VAL A 49 26.57 23.65 62.23
CA VAL A 49 26.46 25.07 61.78
C VAL A 49 26.65 26.11 62.91
N GLU A 50 26.35 25.78 64.16
CA GLU A 50 26.40 26.72 65.30
C GLU A 50 27.81 27.24 65.64
N LYS A 51 28.89 26.57 65.20
CA LYS A 51 30.27 26.97 65.54
C LYS A 51 30.97 27.86 64.50
N ARG A 52 30.40 28.06 63.31
CA ARG A 52 31.02 28.87 62.24
C ARG A 52 30.57 30.33 62.33
N GLN A 53 31.17 31.06 63.27
CA GLN A 53 30.96 32.51 63.42
C GLN A 53 31.96 33.37 62.65
N ASN A 54 32.95 32.76 61.98
CA ASN A 54 33.96 33.51 61.26
C ASN A 54 33.44 33.98 59.90
N LYS A 55 33.36 35.30 59.72
CA LYS A 55 32.96 35.97 58.46
C LYS A 55 33.93 35.72 57.29
N ASP A 56 35.14 35.24 57.59
CA ASP A 56 36.20 34.95 56.63
C ASP A 56 36.30 33.43 56.33
N ASP A 57 35.32 32.63 56.76
CA ASP A 57 35.23 31.21 56.42
C ASP A 57 34.92 31.05 54.92
N PRO A 58 35.82 30.44 54.12
CA PRO A 58 35.64 30.25 52.69
C PRO A 58 34.35 29.51 52.32
N GLU A 59 33.86 28.59 53.17
CA GLU A 59 32.62 27.86 52.93
C GLU A 59 31.38 28.73 53.14
N VAL A 60 31.41 29.65 54.12
CA VAL A 60 30.32 30.62 54.36
C VAL A 60 30.23 31.63 53.23
N ILE A 61 31.39 32.11 52.75
CA ILE A 61 31.46 33.01 51.59
C ILE A 61 30.94 32.27 50.35
N GLY A 62 31.43 31.05 50.12
CA GLY A 62 31.03 30.22 48.98
C GLY A 62 29.53 29.98 48.87
N ASN A 63 28.78 29.91 49.98
CA ASN A 63 27.33 29.67 49.94
C ASN A 63 26.49 30.87 49.45
N VAL A 64 27.04 32.09 49.49
CA VAL A 64 26.32 33.32 49.12
C VAL A 64 26.97 34.07 47.94
N THR A 65 28.08 33.55 47.42
CA THR A 65 28.79 34.10 46.26
C THR A 65 27.93 34.06 44.99
N LEU A 66 27.86 35.20 44.31
CA LEU A 66 27.24 35.33 43.00
C LEU A 66 28.16 34.75 41.91
N THR A 67 27.65 33.84 41.10
CA THR A 67 28.43 33.13 40.06
C THR A 67 27.96 33.49 38.64
N GLY A 68 28.77 33.16 37.64
CA GLY A 68 28.37 33.29 36.22
C GLY A 68 27.49 32.14 35.73
N SER A 69 27.36 31.08 36.52
CA SER A 69 26.55 29.91 36.24
C SER A 69 26.06 29.23 37.53
N GLU A 70 24.99 28.44 37.42
CA GLU A 70 24.48 27.58 38.49
C GLU A 70 24.10 26.20 37.96
N GLN A 71 24.22 25.19 38.82
CA GLN A 71 23.70 23.84 38.59
C GLN A 71 22.51 23.58 39.51
N MET A 72 21.47 22.97 38.97
CA MET A 72 20.27 22.55 39.70
C MET A 72 19.90 21.13 39.27
N LEU A 73 19.36 20.33 40.19
CA LEU A 73 18.84 19.00 39.88
C LEU A 73 17.38 18.87 40.31
N TRP A 74 16.58 18.08 39.57
CA TRP A 74 15.19 17.75 39.88
C TRP A 74 14.91 16.25 39.74
N SER A 75 13.82 15.75 40.33
CA SER A 75 13.37 14.36 40.21
C SER A 75 11.90 14.12 40.56
N THR A 76 11.37 12.92 40.31
CA THR A 76 9.96 12.52 40.47
C THR A 76 9.49 12.33 41.93
N GLY A 77 10.41 12.15 42.90
CA GLY A 77 10.10 12.03 44.34
C GLY A 77 9.32 10.76 44.79
N PRO A 78 9.13 10.50 46.11
CA PRO A 78 9.88 11.05 47.25
C PRO A 78 11.13 10.22 47.56
N TRP A 79 12.14 10.94 48.04
CA TRP A 79 13.47 10.46 48.41
C TRP A 79 13.43 9.55 49.64
N GLY A 80 13.35 8.23 49.44
CA GLY A 80 13.33 7.25 50.54
C GLY A 80 13.46 5.79 50.11
N PRO A 81 13.81 4.88 51.05
CA PRO A 81 13.98 3.46 50.76
C PRO A 81 12.66 2.84 50.27
N GLY A 82 12.64 2.35 49.03
CA GLY A 82 11.49 1.68 48.41
C GLY A 82 11.18 2.07 46.97
N ALA A 83 11.74 3.16 46.43
CA ALA A 83 11.76 3.40 44.99
C ALA A 83 12.81 2.48 44.34
N ASN A 84 12.53 1.94 43.14
CA ASN A 84 13.52 1.16 42.37
C ASN A 84 14.30 2.01 41.35
N HIS A 85 13.66 3.07 40.81
CA HIS A 85 14.25 4.03 39.89
C HIS A 85 13.67 5.44 40.15
N SER A 86 14.43 6.49 39.84
CA SER A 86 13.95 7.88 39.83
C SER A 86 14.49 8.62 38.61
N THR A 87 13.64 9.33 37.87
CA THR A 87 14.06 10.23 36.79
C THR A 87 14.75 11.43 37.41
N ILE A 88 15.91 11.82 36.90
CA ILE A 88 16.69 12.96 37.34
C ILE A 88 16.98 13.85 36.14
N VAL A 89 16.85 15.15 36.34
CA VAL A 89 17.23 16.17 35.37
C VAL A 89 18.27 17.09 36.01
N SER A 90 19.36 17.38 35.31
CA SER A 90 20.40 18.33 35.70
C SER A 90 20.42 19.49 34.72
N LEU A 91 20.20 20.71 35.20
CA LEU A 91 20.37 21.95 34.44
C LEU A 91 21.63 22.66 34.92
N VAL A 92 22.55 22.95 34.00
CA VAL A 92 23.61 23.93 34.19
C VAL A 92 23.29 25.13 33.33
N THR A 93 23.10 26.29 33.94
CA THR A 93 22.74 27.52 33.23
C THR A 93 23.79 28.59 33.47
N TYR A 94 24.17 29.30 32.42
CA TYR A 94 25.07 30.45 32.43
C TYR A 94 24.23 31.71 32.24
N VAL A 95 24.67 32.84 32.80
CA VAL A 95 24.02 34.15 32.59
C VAL A 95 24.93 35.09 31.80
N PRO A 96 24.41 36.18 31.19
CA PRO A 96 25.23 37.18 30.50
C PRO A 96 26.32 37.78 31.39
N GLN A 97 27.40 38.31 30.80
CA GLN A 97 28.56 38.83 31.55
C GLN A 97 28.23 39.94 32.57
N GLU A 98 27.20 40.76 32.29
CA GLU A 98 26.73 41.83 33.20
C GLU A 98 25.74 41.33 34.27
N GLN A 99 25.42 40.04 34.25
CA GLN A 99 24.57 39.38 35.22
C GLN A 99 25.34 38.34 36.04
N ARG A 100 24.80 37.99 37.20
CA ARG A 100 25.23 36.83 37.99
C ARG A 100 24.02 36.00 38.36
N ILE A 101 24.23 34.79 38.86
CA ILE A 101 23.16 33.91 39.33
C ILE A 101 23.52 33.31 40.69
N ILE A 102 22.50 33.02 41.48
CA ILE A 102 22.61 32.25 42.72
C ILE A 102 21.33 31.45 42.94
N ASP A 103 21.50 30.19 43.30
CA ASP A 103 20.41 29.32 43.75
C ASP A 103 20.24 29.44 45.28
N MET A 104 19.02 29.75 45.72
CA MET A 104 18.68 29.91 47.14
C MET A 104 18.96 28.65 47.95
N ALA A 105 18.95 27.45 47.35
CA ALA A 105 19.28 26.20 48.05
C ALA A 105 20.73 26.17 48.60
N ARG A 106 21.64 27.02 48.10
CA ARG A 106 23.01 27.19 48.65
C ARG A 106 23.02 27.80 50.04
N PHE A 107 22.08 28.70 50.32
CA PHE A 107 22.10 29.48 51.56
C PHE A 107 20.81 29.41 52.37
N VAL A 108 19.79 28.67 51.92
CA VAL A 108 18.50 28.55 52.60
C VAL A 108 18.63 28.14 54.07
N LYS A 109 19.57 27.24 54.40
CA LYS A 109 19.83 26.78 55.77
C LYS A 109 20.34 27.90 56.68
N HIS A 110 20.92 28.96 56.12
CA HIS A 110 21.38 30.15 56.84
C HIS A 110 20.27 31.20 57.04
N LEU A 111 19.08 30.99 56.47
CA LEU A 111 17.94 31.88 56.62
C LEU A 111 17.08 31.52 57.83
N GLU A 112 16.78 32.53 58.63
CA GLU A 112 15.77 32.50 59.68
C GLU A 112 14.38 32.55 59.05
N GLN A 113 14.16 33.52 58.16
CA GLN A 113 12.90 33.73 57.44
C GLN A 113 13.15 34.21 56.00
N ALA A 114 12.26 33.84 55.08
CA ALA A 114 12.19 34.42 53.74
C ALA A 114 10.74 34.85 53.42
N ARG A 115 10.59 35.92 52.64
CA ARG A 115 9.34 36.28 51.95
C ARG A 115 9.65 36.49 50.48
N CYS A 116 9.14 35.59 49.64
CA CYS A 116 9.52 35.49 48.24
C CYS A 116 8.43 36.13 47.37
N ALA A 117 8.56 37.44 47.17
CA ALA A 117 7.69 38.29 46.35
C ALA A 117 8.56 39.37 45.68
N GLU A 118 7.97 40.27 44.91
CA GLU A 118 8.74 41.32 44.21
C GLU A 118 9.61 42.18 45.14
N ASN A 119 9.13 42.45 46.35
CA ASN A 119 9.95 43.03 47.43
C ASN A 119 10.42 41.89 48.34
N MET A 120 11.40 41.12 47.86
CA MET A 120 11.85 39.92 48.54
C MET A 120 12.57 40.29 49.83
N MET A 121 12.28 39.57 50.91
CA MET A 121 12.91 39.79 52.21
C MET A 121 13.60 38.50 52.66
N LEU A 122 14.89 38.58 52.95
CA LEU A 122 15.72 37.46 53.41
C LEU A 122 16.35 37.83 54.75
N GLN A 123 15.96 37.13 55.81
CA GLN A 123 16.51 37.31 57.15
C GLN A 123 17.47 36.18 57.49
N PHE A 124 18.70 36.49 57.84
CA PHE A 124 19.75 35.51 58.12
C PHE A 124 19.84 35.18 59.63
N LYS A 125 20.20 33.93 59.95
CA LYS A 125 20.39 33.45 61.33
C LYS A 125 21.60 34.10 62.01
N ASN A 126 22.71 34.28 61.27
CA ASN A 126 24.01 34.72 61.80
C ASN A 126 24.57 35.93 61.02
N TYR A 127 25.33 36.78 61.73
CA TYR A 127 25.98 37.96 61.12
C TYR A 127 27.07 37.60 60.11
N GLY A 128 27.72 36.44 60.23
CA GLY A 128 28.76 35.99 59.29
C GLY A 128 28.21 35.87 57.87
N THR A 129 27.19 35.03 57.69
CA THR A 129 26.55 34.81 56.38
C THR A 129 25.83 36.06 55.88
N PHE A 130 25.18 36.83 56.77
CA PHE A 130 24.58 38.13 56.41
C PHE A 130 25.62 39.10 55.83
N ASN A 131 26.77 39.26 56.49
CA ASN A 131 27.81 40.17 56.03
C ASN A 131 28.47 39.70 54.73
N ALA A 132 28.64 38.39 54.56
CA ALA A 132 29.12 37.80 53.31
C ALA A 132 28.12 38.07 52.17
N ALA A 133 26.84 37.77 52.38
CA ALA A 133 25.78 38.04 51.39
C ALA A 133 25.70 39.53 51.05
N ARG A 134 25.78 40.43 52.04
CA ARG A 134 25.85 41.88 51.80
C ARG A 134 27.02 42.23 50.89
N LYS A 135 28.23 41.78 51.22
CA LYS A 135 29.43 42.10 50.46
C LYS A 135 29.33 41.63 49.00
N GLU A 136 28.83 40.41 48.79
CA GLU A 136 28.67 39.83 47.46
C GLU A 136 27.54 40.50 46.67
N TRP A 137 26.39 40.76 47.30
CA TRP A 137 25.19 41.24 46.61
C TRP A 137 25.15 42.76 46.42
N GLU A 138 25.96 43.52 47.18
CA GLU A 138 26.16 44.96 46.97
C GLU A 138 26.67 45.24 45.55
N TRP A 139 27.27 44.23 44.91
CA TRP A 139 27.68 44.27 43.52
C TRP A 139 26.60 44.79 42.57
N ALA A 140 25.32 44.44 42.79
CA ALA A 140 24.19 44.92 41.97
C ALA A 140 23.94 46.43 42.15
N ASN A 141 24.25 47.00 43.30
CA ASN A 141 24.05 48.42 43.58
C ASN A 141 25.13 49.32 42.97
N TYR A 142 26.28 48.77 42.56
CA TYR A 142 27.39 49.57 42.05
C TYR A 142 27.14 50.17 40.66
N ASN A 143 26.21 49.61 39.89
CA ASN A 143 25.88 50.10 38.55
C ASN A 143 24.47 49.62 38.16
N ASP A 144 23.65 50.51 37.60
CA ASP A 144 22.27 50.20 37.19
C ASP A 144 22.16 49.11 36.10
N MET A 145 23.27 48.78 35.41
CA MET A 145 23.35 47.67 34.46
C MET A 145 23.65 46.31 35.12
N ARG A 146 24.06 46.28 36.39
CA ARG A 146 24.35 45.04 37.12
C ARG A 146 23.09 44.51 37.76
N SER A 147 22.85 43.23 37.56
CA SER A 147 21.76 42.52 38.23
C SER A 147 22.18 41.09 38.50
N PHE A 148 21.62 40.47 39.52
CA PHE A 148 21.78 39.02 39.69
C PHE A 148 20.44 38.31 39.68
N VAL A 149 20.46 37.07 39.22
CA VAL A 149 19.32 36.17 39.17
C VAL A 149 19.31 35.34 40.44
N ILE A 150 18.16 35.25 41.10
CA ILE A 150 17.95 34.35 42.21
C ILE A 150 16.91 33.29 41.84
N VAL A 151 17.24 32.03 42.06
CA VAL A 151 16.31 30.89 41.92
C VAL A 151 15.78 30.56 43.31
N LEU A 152 14.46 30.47 43.46
CA LEU A 152 13.83 30.31 44.76
C LEU A 152 13.85 28.86 45.24
N ASP A 153 13.96 28.69 46.55
CA ASP A 153 13.80 27.38 47.20
C ASP A 153 12.38 27.20 47.77
N THR A 154 11.80 26.03 47.48
CA THR A 154 10.57 25.47 48.04
C THR A 154 10.53 25.40 49.58
N GLU A 155 11.65 25.21 50.28
CA GLU A 155 11.65 25.03 51.76
C GLU A 155 11.18 26.29 52.51
N LYS A 156 11.68 27.47 52.12
CA LYS A 156 11.38 28.75 52.79
C LYS A 156 10.39 29.64 52.04
N CYS A 157 10.21 29.43 50.73
CA CYS A 157 9.24 30.17 49.92
C CYS A 157 7.87 29.45 49.80
N GLY A 158 7.76 28.19 50.22
CA GLY A 158 6.53 27.38 50.22
C GLY A 158 6.30 26.60 48.92
N ALA A 159 5.40 25.61 48.94
CA ALA A 159 5.17 24.68 47.83
C ALA A 159 4.72 25.32 46.50
N ASN A 160 4.22 26.57 46.54
CA ASN A 160 3.84 27.33 45.34
C ASN A 160 5.01 28.12 44.74
N SER A 161 6.23 27.99 45.26
CA SER A 161 7.41 28.62 44.66
C SER A 161 7.80 27.87 43.40
N SER A 162 7.60 28.51 42.25
CA SER A 162 8.08 28.02 40.97
C SER A 162 9.62 28.06 40.92
N ALA A 163 10.22 27.17 40.11
CA ALA A 163 11.63 27.23 39.73
C ALA A 163 11.96 28.41 38.78
N GLU A 164 10.97 29.27 38.49
CA GLU A 164 11.16 30.50 37.72
C GLU A 164 12.22 31.43 38.34
N PRO A 165 13.11 32.01 37.51
CA PRO A 165 14.14 32.93 37.97
C PRO A 165 13.56 34.30 38.33
N TRP A 166 14.21 34.97 39.28
CA TRP A 166 13.91 36.36 39.65
C TRP A 166 15.14 37.22 39.43
N ILE A 167 15.00 38.30 38.66
CA ILE A 167 16.10 39.25 38.45
C ILE A 167 16.08 40.31 39.55
N VAL A 168 17.24 40.52 40.17
CA VAL A 168 17.46 41.48 41.25
C VAL A 168 18.39 42.58 40.74
N ASN A 169 17.88 43.81 40.71
CA ASN A 169 18.63 44.99 40.28
C ASN A 169 19.07 45.88 41.45
N HIS A 170 18.52 45.67 42.64
CA HIS A 170 18.86 46.45 43.82
C HIS A 170 18.70 45.64 45.11
N ALA A 171 19.63 45.82 46.04
CA ALA A 171 19.60 45.21 47.36
C ALA A 171 19.76 46.28 48.45
N SER A 172 18.97 46.21 49.51
CA SER A 172 19.09 47.08 50.68
C SER A 172 19.21 46.26 51.96
N TYR A 173 19.91 46.81 52.95
CA TYR A 173 20.40 46.03 54.10
C TYR A 173 19.99 46.68 55.40
N ILE A 174 19.47 45.86 56.32
CA ILE A 174 19.17 46.27 57.70
C ILE A 174 20.04 45.44 58.64
N ASP A 175 21.11 46.05 59.15
CA ASP A 175 22.08 45.38 60.03
C ASP A 175 21.43 44.92 61.34
N SER A 176 20.53 45.71 61.93
CA SER A 176 19.98 45.46 63.28
C SER A 176 19.26 44.13 63.43
N ASN A 177 18.71 43.59 62.34
CA ASN A 177 18.00 42.32 62.31
C ASN A 177 18.50 41.36 61.21
N ARG A 178 19.68 41.62 60.63
CA ARG A 178 20.32 40.78 59.60
C ARG A 178 19.42 40.52 58.39
N THR A 179 18.70 41.55 57.95
CA THR A 179 17.71 41.43 56.88
C THR A 179 18.20 42.10 55.61
N ILE A 180 18.02 41.42 54.48
CA ILE A 180 18.27 41.94 53.14
C ILE A 180 16.91 42.06 52.42
N PHE A 181 16.64 43.22 51.84
CA PHE A 181 15.51 43.42 50.94
C PHE A 181 16.02 43.51 49.51
N LEU A 182 15.47 42.69 48.62
CA LEU A 182 15.82 42.67 47.20
C LEU A 182 14.65 43.24 46.41
N ASN A 183 14.94 44.18 45.51
CA ASN A 183 14.02 44.55 44.45
C ASN A 183 14.14 43.47 43.37
N ALA A 184 13.20 42.54 43.38
CA ALA A 184 13.20 41.36 42.55
C ALA A 184 12.00 41.40 41.59
N ARG A 185 12.19 41.00 40.35
CA ARG A 185 11.09 40.80 39.40
C ARG A 185 11.15 39.39 38.85
N ARG A 186 10.00 38.71 38.84
CA ARG A 186 9.88 37.41 38.19
C ARG A 186 10.19 37.53 36.70
N THR A 187 10.96 36.60 36.18
CA THR A 187 11.35 36.55 34.77
C THR A 187 11.35 35.09 34.29
N THR A 188 11.65 34.85 33.01
CA THR A 188 11.70 33.50 32.43
C THR A 188 13.13 33.02 32.26
N TRP A 189 13.35 31.71 32.21
CA TRP A 189 14.68 31.15 31.96
C TRP A 189 15.26 31.61 30.63
N LYS A 190 14.43 31.67 29.58
CA LYS A 190 14.78 32.26 28.27
C LYS A 190 15.37 33.68 28.36
N SER A 191 14.93 34.48 29.33
CA SER A 191 15.40 35.87 29.45
C SER A 191 16.73 36.02 30.18
N VAL A 192 17.14 35.01 30.96
CA VAL A 192 18.32 35.11 31.84
C VAL A 192 19.43 34.12 31.49
N ALA A 193 19.11 32.99 30.88
CA ALA A 193 20.11 32.04 30.43
C ALA A 193 20.86 32.60 29.21
N SER A 194 22.20 32.65 29.24
CA SER A 194 23.03 32.90 28.06
C SER A 194 23.30 31.60 27.31
N ASN A 195 23.78 30.58 28.04
CA ASN A 195 23.97 29.21 27.58
C ASN A 195 23.40 28.24 28.63
N TYR A 196 22.97 27.08 28.20
CA TYR A 196 22.50 26.03 29.11
C TYR A 196 22.92 24.63 28.63
N PHE A 197 23.08 23.75 29.60
CA PHE A 197 23.34 22.32 29.43
C PHE A 197 22.30 21.57 30.24
N LEU A 198 21.59 20.64 29.60
CA LEU A 198 20.55 19.85 30.22
C LEU A 198 20.83 18.37 29.98
N ASP A 199 20.97 17.64 31.08
CA ASP A 199 21.13 16.17 31.10
C ASP A 199 19.90 15.55 31.78
N PHE A 200 19.32 14.48 31.21
CA PHE A 200 18.21 13.76 31.82
C PHE A 200 18.31 12.24 31.68
N GLY A 201 17.82 11.51 32.68
CA GLY A 201 17.92 10.05 32.75
C GLY A 201 17.38 9.44 34.05
N THR A 202 17.52 8.13 34.26
CA THR A 202 17.19 7.43 35.52
C THR A 202 18.41 7.03 36.32
N VAL A 203 18.26 7.03 37.64
CA VAL A 203 19.27 6.47 38.56
C VAL A 203 18.66 5.32 39.36
N PRO A 204 19.32 4.14 39.44
CA PRO A 204 18.87 3.02 40.26
C PRO A 204 18.87 3.41 41.75
N THR A 205 17.72 3.27 42.42
CA THR A 205 17.54 3.66 43.83
C THR A 205 17.58 2.45 44.79
N ALA A 206 17.72 1.22 44.25
CA ALA A 206 17.67 -0.04 45.01
C ALA A 206 18.73 -0.20 46.12
N ASN A 207 19.81 0.59 46.11
CA ASN A 207 20.85 0.58 47.16
C ASN A 207 20.84 1.84 48.06
N TRP A 208 19.85 2.72 47.93
CA TRP A 208 19.77 3.97 48.69
C TRP A 208 19.21 3.74 50.10
N THR A 209 19.87 2.89 50.89
CA THR A 209 19.48 2.67 52.29
C THR A 209 19.87 3.83 53.20
N ASN A 210 20.75 4.74 52.76
CA ASN A 210 21.19 5.95 53.47
C ASN A 210 21.28 7.21 52.57
N GLY A 211 20.52 7.26 51.47
CA GLY A 211 20.65 8.28 50.42
C GLY A 211 21.47 7.80 49.21
N PRO A 212 21.64 8.64 48.16
CA PRO A 212 22.42 8.28 46.96
C PRO A 212 23.85 7.84 47.32
N PRO A 213 24.52 7.01 46.49
CA PRO A 213 25.77 6.34 46.83
C PRO A 213 26.94 7.32 46.94
N TRP A 214 27.07 7.98 48.09
CA TRP A 214 28.19 8.85 48.42
C TRP A 214 29.11 8.13 49.39
N ASN A 215 29.93 7.22 48.87
CA ASN A 215 31.08 6.73 49.64
C ASN A 215 32.18 7.80 49.53
N GLY A 216 32.17 8.76 50.47
CA GLY A 216 33.08 9.90 50.57
C GLY A 216 34.56 9.54 50.72
N ASN A 217 35.19 9.08 49.65
CA ASN A 217 36.63 8.87 49.58
C ASN A 217 37.20 9.55 48.32
N PRO A 218 37.58 10.83 48.38
CA PRO A 218 38.12 11.60 47.25
C PRO A 218 39.60 11.25 46.95
N LYS A 219 39.98 9.97 47.01
CA LYS A 219 41.36 9.50 46.77
C LYS A 219 41.40 8.33 45.80
N SER A 220 41.00 8.58 44.55
CA SER A 220 41.26 7.77 43.34
C SER A 220 40.41 8.42 42.24
N THR A 221 40.88 9.03 41.16
CA THR A 221 42.11 9.02 40.36
C THR A 221 42.36 10.44 39.83
N ASN A 222 43.48 10.66 39.13
CA ASN A 222 43.96 11.94 38.61
C ASN A 222 43.13 12.54 37.44
N ASP A 223 41.81 12.33 37.42
CA ASP A 223 40.95 12.82 36.35
C ASP A 223 40.14 14.01 36.89
N GLY A 224 40.63 15.22 36.58
CA GLY A 224 39.98 16.47 36.93
C GLY A 224 38.61 16.62 36.27
N VAL A 225 37.82 17.52 36.85
CA VAL A 225 36.38 17.75 36.65
C VAL A 225 35.54 16.84 37.54
N ALA A 226 34.68 17.47 38.34
CA ALA A 226 33.60 16.83 39.07
C ALA A 226 33.03 15.70 38.21
N LYS A 227 32.92 14.48 38.76
CA LYS A 227 32.00 13.51 38.16
C LYS A 227 30.65 14.21 38.11
N ARG A 228 30.29 14.76 36.94
CA ARG A 228 28.92 15.05 36.55
C ARG A 228 28.14 13.83 37.02
N TRP A 229 26.96 14.04 37.59
CA TRP A 229 26.02 12.94 37.68
C TRP A 229 26.00 12.33 36.28
N ASP A 230 26.43 11.08 36.16
CA ASP A 230 26.37 10.37 34.91
C ASP A 230 24.89 10.06 34.72
N VAL A 231 24.13 11.09 34.31
CA VAL A 231 22.70 11.03 34.04
C VAL A 231 22.46 10.24 32.74
N GLY A 232 23.49 9.61 32.17
CA GLY A 232 23.39 8.72 31.02
C GLY A 232 22.62 7.42 31.28
N GLY A 233 22.11 7.19 32.50
CA GLY A 233 21.13 6.14 32.73
C GLY A 233 19.87 6.49 31.96
N ALA A 234 19.51 5.71 30.96
CA ALA A 234 18.33 6.01 30.16
C ALA A 234 17.03 5.78 30.99
N PHE A 235 15.95 6.47 30.64
CA PHE A 235 14.64 6.30 31.26
C PHE A 235 13.75 5.44 30.38
N THR A 236 13.00 4.50 30.98
CA THR A 236 12.14 3.59 30.21
C THR A 236 10.72 4.13 30.12
N LEU A 237 10.27 4.34 28.90
CA LEU A 237 8.88 4.56 28.53
C LEU A 237 8.18 3.22 28.38
N ASN A 238 7.31 2.85 29.33
CA ASN A 238 6.51 1.64 29.20
C ASN A 238 5.37 1.85 28.20
N LEU A 239 5.40 1.10 27.09
CA LEU A 239 4.39 1.15 26.02
C LEU A 239 3.38 0.00 26.13
N ALA A 240 3.56 -0.89 27.10
CA ALA A 240 2.75 -2.09 27.24
C ALA A 240 1.27 -1.75 27.38
N SER A 241 0.46 -2.21 26.43
CA SER A 241 -0.96 -1.86 26.33
C SER A 241 -1.72 -2.92 25.55
N THR A 242 -2.99 -3.12 25.90
CA THR A 242 -3.90 -4.03 25.18
C THR A 242 -4.88 -3.21 24.35
N TRP A 243 -5.17 -3.64 23.13
CA TRP A 243 -6.02 -2.88 22.21
C TRP A 243 -7.51 -3.20 22.40
N PRO A 244 -8.43 -2.30 21.99
CA PRO A 244 -9.87 -2.56 22.04
C PRO A 244 -10.26 -3.77 21.20
N ARG A 245 -11.15 -4.63 21.73
CA ARG A 245 -11.58 -5.87 21.07
C ARG A 245 -12.32 -5.69 19.75
N THR A 246 -12.96 -4.55 19.51
CA THR A 246 -13.67 -4.28 18.25
C THR A 246 -13.45 -2.84 17.90
N PHE A 247 -12.94 -2.58 16.70
CA PHE A 247 -12.60 -1.22 16.27
C PHE A 247 -13.22 -0.84 14.92
N ILE A 248 -13.56 -1.81 14.07
CA ILE A 248 -14.39 -1.54 12.89
C ILE A 248 -15.72 -2.27 13.08
N ASN A 249 -16.82 -1.52 12.99
CA ASN A 249 -18.17 -2.06 12.95
C ASN A 249 -19.02 -1.19 12.02
N GLN A 250 -19.04 -1.57 10.75
CA GLN A 250 -19.68 -0.83 9.68
C GLN A 250 -20.86 -1.61 9.10
N THR A 251 -21.88 -0.88 8.67
CA THR A 251 -23.05 -1.45 7.98
C THR A 251 -23.42 -0.58 6.78
N TRP A 252 -23.44 -1.19 5.60
CA TRP A 252 -23.82 -0.55 4.34
C TRP A 252 -25.02 -1.29 3.74
N GLY A 253 -26.22 -0.80 4.03
CA GLY A 253 -27.46 -1.48 3.63
C GLY A 253 -27.61 -2.83 4.34
N ALA A 254 -27.61 -3.92 3.57
CA ALA A 254 -27.65 -5.29 4.10
C ALA A 254 -26.27 -5.88 4.39
N THR A 255 -25.20 -5.12 4.12
CA THR A 255 -23.81 -5.58 4.25
C THR A 255 -23.22 -5.14 5.58
N THR A 256 -22.65 -6.07 6.34
CA THR A 256 -21.97 -5.81 7.62
C THR A 256 -20.50 -6.17 7.51
N PHE A 257 -19.63 -5.29 8.00
CA PHE A 257 -18.19 -5.52 8.10
C PHE A 257 -17.72 -5.19 9.51
N THR A 258 -17.17 -6.17 10.20
CA THR A 258 -16.67 -6.04 11.57
C THR A 258 -15.24 -6.53 11.62
N VAL A 259 -14.36 -5.75 12.23
CA VAL A 259 -12.99 -6.18 12.55
C VAL A 259 -12.80 -6.12 14.05
N ALA A 260 -12.47 -7.27 14.61
CA ALA A 260 -12.18 -7.47 16.00
C ALA A 260 -10.67 -7.75 16.19
N CYS A 261 -10.17 -7.33 17.34
CA CYS A 261 -8.83 -7.60 17.80
C CYS A 261 -8.88 -8.80 18.78
N VAL A 262 -8.24 -9.90 18.40
CA VAL A 262 -8.13 -11.14 19.18
C VAL A 262 -6.70 -11.25 19.69
N GLU A 263 -6.37 -10.53 20.77
CA GLU A 263 -5.01 -10.44 21.34
C GLU A 263 -4.04 -9.52 20.57
N CYS A 264 -4.45 -8.27 20.35
CA CYS A 264 -3.54 -7.21 19.91
C CYS A 264 -3.11 -6.34 21.08
N GLY A 265 -1.89 -5.87 20.99
CA GLY A 265 -1.27 -5.08 22.03
C GLY A 265 0.17 -4.74 21.70
N VAL A 266 0.72 -3.89 22.53
CA VAL A 266 2.15 -3.60 22.58
C VAL A 266 2.70 -4.21 23.87
N THR A 267 3.90 -4.75 23.82
CA THR A 267 4.68 -5.21 24.98
C THR A 267 5.95 -4.38 25.11
N GLY A 268 6.53 -4.38 26.31
CA GLY A 268 7.80 -3.70 26.55
C GLY A 268 7.72 -2.17 26.51
N GLY A 269 8.84 -1.56 26.14
CA GLY A 269 9.00 -0.11 26.16
C GLY A 269 10.21 0.38 25.38
N ILE A 270 10.46 1.68 25.48
CA ILE A 270 11.62 2.34 24.86
C ILE A 270 12.41 3.06 25.96
N GLU A 271 13.69 2.75 26.07
CA GLU A 271 14.68 3.44 26.87
C GLU A 271 15.17 4.68 26.13
N PHE A 272 15.08 5.85 26.75
CA PHE A 272 15.55 7.11 26.20
C PHE A 272 16.63 7.73 27.08
N SER A 273 17.67 8.27 26.47
CA SER A 273 18.61 9.17 27.13
C SER A 273 18.87 10.37 26.24
N GLY A 274 19.20 11.52 26.83
CA GLY A 274 19.50 12.68 26.02
C GLY A 274 20.37 13.71 26.70
N HIS A 275 21.03 14.48 25.85
CA HIS A 275 21.90 15.58 26.20
C HIS A 275 21.57 16.78 25.31
N ILE A 276 21.26 17.91 25.94
CA ILE A 276 20.85 19.14 25.27
C ILE A 276 21.83 20.27 25.65
N GLU A 277 22.37 20.94 24.63
CA GLU A 277 23.09 22.21 24.77
C GLU A 277 22.41 23.27 23.92
N GLY A 278 22.36 24.51 24.42
CA GLY A 278 21.82 25.61 23.65
C GLY A 278 22.21 26.99 24.18
N SER A 279 21.97 27.98 23.33
CA SER A 279 22.23 29.39 23.58
C SER A 279 21.05 30.24 23.14
N ILE A 280 20.67 31.24 23.93
CA ILE A 280 19.55 32.14 23.60
C ILE A 280 19.77 32.99 22.34
N PHE A 281 21.00 33.08 21.83
CA PHE A 281 21.34 33.83 20.61
C PHE A 281 21.52 32.92 19.38
N GLY A 282 21.71 31.62 19.59
CA GLY A 282 21.96 30.61 18.54
C GLY A 282 20.86 29.56 18.40
N GLY A 283 19.97 29.42 19.38
CA GLY A 283 19.03 28.31 19.50
C GLY A 283 19.68 27.07 20.15
N LEU A 284 19.19 25.89 19.78
CA LEU A 284 19.80 24.61 20.17
C LEU A 284 21.15 24.44 19.46
N ASP A 285 22.22 24.22 20.23
CA ASP A 285 23.61 24.08 19.76
C ASP A 285 24.10 22.62 19.74
N HIS A 286 23.48 21.74 20.53
CA HIS A 286 23.72 20.29 20.50
C HIS A 286 22.46 19.57 21.01
N LEU A 287 21.94 18.60 20.26
CA LEU A 287 20.84 17.74 20.73
C LEU A 287 21.16 16.31 20.36
N VAL A 288 21.52 15.51 21.38
CA VAL A 288 21.67 14.05 21.24
C VAL A 288 20.55 13.39 22.00
N ILE A 289 19.74 12.61 21.29
CA ILE A 289 18.72 11.75 21.89
C ILE A 289 19.00 10.33 21.40
N SER A 290 19.09 9.39 22.32
CA SER A 290 19.15 7.96 22.00
C SER A 290 17.90 7.24 22.48
N ALA A 291 17.45 6.26 21.70
CA ALA A 291 16.31 5.41 21.95
C ALA A 291 16.70 3.93 21.75
N ARG A 292 16.36 3.08 22.72
CA ARG A 292 16.60 1.62 22.69
C ARG A 292 15.33 0.87 23.08
N PRO A 293 14.93 -0.19 22.36
CA PRO A 293 13.82 -1.02 22.78
C PRO A 293 14.18 -1.85 24.03
N ILE A 294 13.17 -2.15 24.84
CA ILE A 294 13.24 -3.12 25.94
C ILE A 294 12.02 -4.03 25.83
N ASP A 295 12.24 -5.28 25.43
CA ASP A 295 11.19 -6.29 25.18
C ASP A 295 10.06 -5.73 24.29
N LEU A 296 10.41 -4.85 23.35
CA LEU A 296 9.45 -4.10 22.54
C LEU A 296 8.85 -5.01 21.48
N GLY A 297 7.57 -5.33 21.65
CA GLY A 297 6.83 -6.18 20.73
C GLY A 297 5.47 -5.58 20.38
N VAL A 298 4.98 -5.89 19.19
CA VAL A 298 3.64 -5.52 18.73
C VAL A 298 2.94 -6.78 18.25
N GLY A 299 1.84 -7.14 18.89
CA GLY A 299 0.95 -8.20 18.43
C GLY A 299 -0.26 -7.61 17.73
N VAL A 300 -0.56 -8.08 16.53
CA VAL A 300 -1.72 -7.70 15.72
C VAL A 300 -2.42 -8.98 15.26
N ASN A 301 -3.43 -9.39 16.00
CA ASN A 301 -4.21 -10.58 15.71
C ASN A 301 -5.66 -10.15 15.46
N LEU A 302 -6.11 -10.26 14.22
CA LEU A 302 -7.37 -9.73 13.74
C LEU A 302 -8.36 -10.84 13.43
N GLU A 303 -9.63 -10.56 13.69
CA GLU A 303 -10.78 -11.35 13.27
C GLU A 303 -11.70 -10.46 12.45
N ALA A 304 -11.77 -10.69 11.15
CA ALA A 304 -12.65 -9.99 10.24
C ALA A 304 -13.92 -10.82 9.99
N ARG A 305 -15.09 -10.26 10.32
CA ARG A 305 -16.42 -10.81 9.99
C ARG A 305 -17.07 -9.97 8.92
N MET A 306 -17.43 -10.60 7.81
CA MET A 306 -18.01 -9.93 6.66
C MET A 306 -19.28 -10.66 6.26
N LYS A 307 -20.34 -9.94 5.88
CA LYS A 307 -21.60 -10.52 5.39
C LYS A 307 -22.34 -9.55 4.49
N GLY A 308 -22.81 -9.99 3.32
CA GLY A 308 -23.61 -9.20 2.38
C GLY A 308 -22.94 -9.01 1.03
N SER A 309 -23.42 -8.05 0.25
CA SER A 309 -22.86 -7.70 -1.06
C SER A 309 -22.82 -6.19 -1.22
N TYR A 310 -21.63 -5.62 -1.49
CA TYR A 310 -21.43 -4.19 -1.64
C TYR A 310 -20.18 -3.89 -2.50
N ASN A 311 -20.29 -2.95 -3.46
CA ASN A 311 -19.18 -2.45 -4.26
C ASN A 311 -18.77 -1.05 -3.78
N PHE A 312 -17.50 -0.88 -3.43
CA PHE A 312 -16.95 0.36 -2.86
C PHE A 312 -16.20 1.22 -3.90
N GLU A 313 -16.13 0.79 -5.16
CA GLU A 313 -15.41 1.49 -6.24
C GLU A 313 -15.89 2.95 -6.39
N GLY A 314 -14.93 3.87 -6.39
CA GLY A 314 -15.17 5.31 -6.51
C GLY A 314 -15.88 5.96 -5.31
N LYS A 315 -15.82 5.33 -4.12
CA LYS A 315 -16.35 5.91 -2.88
C LYS A 315 -15.20 6.37 -1.98
N ASP A 316 -15.22 7.64 -1.59
CA ASP A 316 -14.18 8.22 -0.72
C ASP A 316 -14.08 7.57 0.68
N TRP A 317 -15.13 6.86 1.10
CA TRP A 317 -15.20 6.13 2.38
C TRP A 317 -14.88 4.64 2.24
N ALA A 318 -14.52 4.18 1.04
CA ALA A 318 -13.96 2.84 0.79
C ALA A 318 -12.64 2.62 1.53
N SER A 319 -11.95 3.71 1.86
CA SER A 319 -10.79 3.75 2.74
C SER A 319 -11.09 4.64 3.93
N GLN A 320 -10.86 4.14 5.15
CA GLN A 320 -10.98 4.93 6.37
C GLN A 320 -9.88 4.55 7.36
N GLU A 321 -9.37 5.55 8.08
CA GLU A 321 -8.47 5.39 9.22
C GLU A 321 -9.16 5.94 10.47
N PHE A 322 -8.98 5.26 11.60
CA PHE A 322 -9.60 5.58 12.88
C PHE A 322 -8.53 5.67 13.96
N GLU A 323 -8.59 6.72 14.77
CA GLU A 323 -7.85 6.78 16.03
C GLU A 323 -8.56 5.89 17.06
N LEU A 324 -7.94 4.78 17.43
CA LEU A 324 -8.53 3.76 18.31
C LEU A 324 -8.33 4.09 19.78
N LEU A 325 -7.13 4.55 20.11
CA LEU A 325 -6.72 4.84 21.47
C LEU A 325 -5.56 5.82 21.44
N THR A 326 -5.74 6.96 22.09
CA THR A 326 -4.58 7.72 22.58
C THR A 326 -4.20 7.12 23.92
N ILE A 327 -2.99 6.59 24.02
CA ILE A 327 -2.42 6.07 25.26
C ILE A 327 -1.71 7.27 25.92
N PRO A 328 -2.29 7.86 26.99
CA PRO A 328 -1.55 8.78 27.83
C PRO A 328 -0.48 7.95 28.52
N LEU A 329 0.76 8.05 28.06
CA LEU A 329 1.84 7.26 28.62
C LEU A 329 2.20 7.83 30.00
N PRO A 330 2.10 7.03 31.08
CA PRO A 330 2.36 7.50 32.44
C PRO A 330 3.87 7.72 32.60
N SER A 331 4.36 8.90 32.24
CA SER A 331 5.78 9.31 32.37
C SER A 331 6.10 10.66 31.75
N GLY A 332 5.13 11.40 31.18
CA GLY A 332 5.39 12.79 30.86
C GLY A 332 5.79 13.54 32.14
N TRP A 333 6.94 14.21 32.12
CA TRP A 333 7.43 14.98 33.25
C TRP A 333 7.84 16.36 32.78
N ARG A 334 7.76 17.32 33.69
CA ARG A 334 8.18 18.68 33.38
C ARG A 334 8.82 19.36 34.57
N ILE A 335 9.68 20.30 34.25
CA ILE A 335 10.12 21.37 35.13
C ILE A 335 9.49 22.64 34.54
N PRO A 336 8.42 23.19 35.14
CA PRO A 336 7.73 24.35 34.59
C PRO A 336 8.69 25.48 34.22
N GLY A 337 8.62 25.98 32.98
CA GLY A 337 9.46 27.05 32.45
C GLY A 337 10.88 26.63 32.02
N VAL A 338 11.24 25.35 32.17
CA VAL A 338 12.59 24.83 31.88
C VAL A 338 12.55 23.70 30.85
N LEU A 339 11.71 22.69 31.09
CA LEU A 339 11.69 21.49 30.27
C LEU A 339 10.34 20.80 30.37
N THR A 340 9.71 20.53 29.23
CA THR A 340 8.58 19.61 29.11
C THR A 340 9.03 18.42 28.30
N PHE A 341 8.87 17.21 28.85
CA PHE A 341 9.08 15.96 28.15
C PHE A 341 7.80 15.13 28.21
N GLY A 342 7.18 14.85 27.07
CA GLY A 342 5.87 14.22 27.00
C GLY A 342 5.77 13.21 25.86
N PRO A 343 5.78 11.90 26.14
CA PRO A 343 5.47 10.91 25.13
C PRO A 343 3.95 10.77 24.99
N THR A 344 3.48 10.74 23.75
CA THR A 344 2.11 10.37 23.40
C THR A 344 2.16 9.19 22.45
N ALA A 345 1.44 8.11 22.77
CA ALA A 345 1.25 7.03 21.81
C ALA A 345 -0.18 7.08 21.28
N LYS A 346 -0.30 6.97 19.96
CA LYS A 346 -1.56 6.81 19.25
C LYS A 346 -1.62 5.45 18.61
N LEU A 347 -2.71 4.75 18.87
CA LEU A 347 -3.09 3.58 18.15
C LEU A 347 -4.10 3.98 17.07
N LEU A 348 -3.75 3.72 15.83
CA LEU A 348 -4.58 3.91 14.65
C LEU A 348 -4.88 2.55 14.02
N ALA A 349 -6.03 2.43 13.36
CA ALA A 349 -6.29 1.32 12.46
C ALA A 349 -7.08 1.81 11.26
N GLY A 350 -6.91 1.14 10.13
CA GLY A 350 -7.64 1.48 8.92
C GLY A 350 -7.97 0.27 8.08
N TYR A 351 -8.86 0.50 7.11
CA TYR A 351 -9.19 -0.45 6.07
C TYR A 351 -9.25 0.24 4.72
N GLU A 352 -9.04 -0.55 3.67
CA GLU A 352 -9.31 -0.20 2.28
C GLU A 352 -10.01 -1.39 1.63
N LEU A 353 -11.23 -1.20 1.15
CA LEU A 353 -12.06 -2.26 0.59
C LEU A 353 -12.47 -1.91 -0.84
N THR A 354 -12.39 -2.89 -1.74
CA THR A 354 -12.81 -2.71 -3.14
C THR A 354 -14.22 -3.28 -3.37
N SER A 355 -14.47 -4.50 -2.90
CA SER A 355 -15.78 -5.14 -2.93
C SER A 355 -15.90 -6.17 -1.81
N ILE A 356 -17.12 -6.42 -1.36
CA ILE A 356 -17.47 -7.54 -0.49
C ILE A 356 -18.63 -8.26 -1.13
N SER A 357 -18.55 -9.57 -1.31
CA SER A 357 -19.68 -10.40 -1.72
C SER A 357 -19.64 -11.75 -1.01
N GLY A 358 -20.65 -12.05 -0.19
CA GLY A 358 -20.75 -13.33 0.53
C GLY A 358 -20.78 -13.16 2.05
N SER A 359 -20.36 -14.18 2.78
CA SER A 359 -20.28 -14.16 4.25
C SER A 359 -19.07 -14.97 4.66
N ALA A 360 -18.17 -14.41 5.48
CA ALA A 360 -17.03 -15.13 6.02
C ALA A 360 -16.54 -14.57 7.37
N THR A 361 -15.90 -15.44 8.17
CA THR A 361 -15.09 -15.05 9.33
C THR A 361 -13.66 -15.51 9.10
N VAL A 362 -12.74 -14.55 8.99
CA VAL A 362 -11.31 -14.79 8.76
C VAL A 362 -10.55 -14.31 9.99
N THR A 363 -9.67 -15.15 10.52
CA THR A 363 -8.69 -14.74 11.54
C THR A 363 -7.30 -14.74 10.93
N ALA A 364 -6.52 -13.70 11.14
CA ALA A 364 -5.11 -13.66 10.74
C ALA A 364 -4.34 -12.80 11.73
N GLY A 365 -3.06 -13.10 11.93
CA GLY A 365 -2.29 -12.33 12.88
C GLY A 365 -0.79 -12.47 12.76
N ALA A 366 -0.11 -11.45 13.25
CA ALA A 366 1.34 -11.41 13.34
C ALA A 366 1.74 -10.70 14.63
N SER A 367 2.84 -11.17 15.22
CA SER A 367 3.59 -10.39 16.19
C SER A 367 4.96 -10.08 15.65
N LEU A 368 5.45 -8.88 15.94
CA LEU A 368 6.82 -8.49 15.68
C LEU A 368 7.51 -8.09 16.98
N ASP A 369 8.79 -8.37 17.07
CA ASP A 369 9.66 -7.98 18.18
C ASP A 369 10.84 -7.17 17.64
N ILE A 370 11.18 -6.07 18.31
CA ILE A 370 12.37 -5.28 17.98
C ILE A 370 13.50 -5.71 18.93
N PRO A 371 14.67 -6.16 18.41
CA PRO A 371 15.75 -6.64 19.27
C PRO A 371 16.23 -5.57 20.25
N ASP A 372 16.41 -5.91 21.54
CA ASP A 372 16.94 -5.02 22.58
C ASP A 372 18.33 -4.43 22.27
N SER A 373 19.08 -5.06 21.35
CA SER A 373 20.36 -4.53 20.86
C SER A 373 20.22 -3.33 19.92
N SER A 374 19.00 -2.94 19.55
CA SER A 374 18.76 -1.85 18.60
C SER A 374 19.05 -0.48 19.21
N ILE A 375 19.61 0.42 18.41
CA ILE A 375 19.97 1.77 18.83
C ILE A 375 19.51 2.74 17.74
N ALA A 376 18.68 3.71 18.12
CA ALA A 376 18.39 4.90 17.32
C ALA A 376 18.96 6.11 18.05
N GLU A 377 19.84 6.87 17.41
CA GLU A 377 20.47 8.04 17.98
C GLU A 377 20.41 9.18 16.97
N VAL A 378 19.82 10.30 17.39
CA VAL A 378 19.73 11.52 16.60
C VAL A 378 20.70 12.53 17.19
N ASP A 379 21.58 13.06 16.35
CA ASP A 379 22.46 14.20 16.64
C ASP A 379 22.16 15.29 15.59
N ILE A 380 21.36 16.28 15.96
CA ILE A 380 20.79 17.23 14.98
C ILE A 380 21.87 18.11 14.30
N LEU A 381 23.10 18.16 14.82
CA LEU A 381 24.13 19.14 14.43
C LEU A 381 25.50 18.55 14.04
N SER A 382 25.67 17.23 14.02
CA SER A 382 26.85 16.58 13.43
C SER A 382 26.72 16.36 11.91
N ASP A 383 27.82 16.04 11.22
CA ASP A 383 27.80 15.69 9.79
C ASP A 383 27.10 14.33 9.56
N ASP A 384 27.21 13.42 10.54
CA ASP A 384 26.55 12.11 10.60
C ASP A 384 25.38 12.18 11.59
N LYS A 385 24.33 12.91 11.19
CA LYS A 385 23.20 13.34 12.07
C LYS A 385 22.43 12.22 12.75
N PHE A 386 22.69 10.97 12.38
CA PHE A 386 21.89 9.83 12.78
C PHE A 386 22.71 8.55 12.82
N ARG A 387 22.56 7.78 13.90
CA ARG A 387 23.03 6.41 14.00
C ARG A 387 21.86 5.49 14.25
N LEU A 388 21.67 4.53 13.34
CA LEU A 388 20.65 3.51 13.42
C LEU A 388 21.27 2.13 13.27
N GLU A 389 21.09 1.29 14.28
CA GLU A 389 21.60 -0.07 14.30
C GLU A 389 20.52 -1.01 14.85
N GLY A 390 20.34 -2.19 14.24
CA GLY A 390 19.55 -3.28 14.81
C GLY A 390 18.02 -3.19 14.73
N TRP A 391 17.44 -2.06 14.31
CA TRP A 391 15.98 -1.81 14.16
C TRP A 391 15.33 -2.61 13.00
N VAL A 392 15.67 -3.89 12.90
CA VAL A 392 15.06 -4.85 11.98
C VAL A 392 14.13 -5.74 12.81
N PRO A 393 12.80 -5.67 12.58
CA PRO A 393 11.84 -6.45 13.35
C PRO A 393 12.01 -7.95 13.11
N GLN A 394 11.78 -8.75 14.15
CA GLN A 394 11.69 -10.21 14.10
C GLN A 394 10.22 -10.61 14.08
N PHE A 395 9.82 -11.42 13.11
CA PHE A 395 8.42 -11.75 12.87
C PHE A 395 8.04 -13.12 13.41
N HIS A 396 6.86 -13.18 14.01
CA HIS A 396 6.18 -14.39 14.45
C HIS A 396 4.75 -14.35 13.94
N VAL A 397 4.47 -15.13 12.90
CA VAL A 397 3.16 -15.13 12.25
C VAL A 397 2.27 -16.25 12.75
N GLN A 398 0.98 -15.98 12.82
CA GLN A 398 -0.06 -16.98 13.02
C GLN A 398 -0.73 -17.27 11.67
N PRO A 399 -0.76 -18.53 11.20
CA PRO A 399 -1.43 -18.88 9.96
C PRO A 399 -2.89 -18.40 9.98
N PRO A 400 -3.42 -17.93 8.84
CA PRO A 400 -4.81 -17.52 8.81
C PRO A 400 -5.73 -18.72 9.11
N THR A 401 -6.95 -18.45 9.55
CA THR A 401 -8.00 -19.48 9.62
C THR A 401 -9.31 -18.94 9.08
N LEU A 402 -10.08 -19.83 8.44
CA LEU A 402 -11.43 -19.58 7.98
C LEU A 402 -12.37 -20.48 8.78
N GLU A 403 -13.23 -19.89 9.62
CA GLU A 403 -14.14 -20.67 10.45
C GLU A 403 -15.44 -21.04 9.70
N GLU A 404 -16.01 -20.12 8.93
CA GLU A 404 -17.25 -20.34 8.16
C GLU A 404 -17.33 -19.38 6.97
N GLY A 405 -17.76 -19.84 5.78
CA GLY A 405 -18.27 -18.96 4.73
C GLY A 405 -17.84 -19.17 3.28
N THR A 406 -18.46 -18.42 2.37
CA THR A 406 -18.00 -18.17 0.99
C THR A 406 -17.93 -16.66 0.79
N ILE A 407 -16.77 -16.13 0.42
CA ILE A 407 -16.57 -14.69 0.25
C ILE A 407 -15.66 -14.36 -0.94
N THR A 408 -16.06 -13.37 -1.73
CA THR A 408 -15.17 -12.69 -2.67
C THR A 408 -14.91 -11.30 -2.10
N ALA A 409 -13.68 -11.01 -1.70
CA ALA A 409 -13.29 -9.72 -1.14
C ALA A 409 -11.80 -9.44 -1.39
N LYS A 410 -11.51 -8.23 -1.88
CA LYS A 410 -10.14 -7.72 -1.98
C LYS A 410 -10.02 -6.44 -1.17
N GLY A 411 -9.06 -6.41 -0.25
CA GLY A 411 -8.85 -5.24 0.60
C GLY A 411 -7.61 -5.31 1.47
N ARG A 412 -7.31 -4.19 2.11
CA ARG A 412 -6.19 -4.05 3.04
C ARG A 412 -6.73 -3.66 4.41
N ILE A 413 -6.25 -4.29 5.47
CA ILE A 413 -6.55 -3.90 6.85
C ILE A 413 -5.21 -3.64 7.53
N TYR A 414 -5.08 -2.57 8.31
CA TYR A 414 -3.81 -2.30 8.97
C TYR A 414 -4.02 -1.77 10.39
N GLY A 415 -3.07 -2.13 11.26
CA GLY A 415 -2.90 -1.53 12.57
C GLY A 415 -1.63 -0.70 12.58
N LYS A 416 -1.68 0.47 13.22
CA LYS A 416 -0.56 1.40 13.29
C LYS A 416 -0.39 1.94 14.70
N VAL A 417 0.82 1.81 15.24
CA VAL A 417 1.22 2.41 16.51
C VAL A 417 2.17 3.56 16.20
N ALA A 418 1.76 4.78 16.53
CA ALA A 418 2.61 5.96 16.42
C ALA A 418 2.97 6.44 17.82
N VAL A 419 4.26 6.45 18.16
CA VAL A 419 4.80 6.99 19.41
C VAL A 419 5.47 8.31 19.10
N ALA A 420 4.82 9.40 19.48
CA ALA A 420 5.37 10.74 19.42
C ALA A 420 6.02 11.11 20.75
N VAL A 421 7.21 11.70 20.70
CA VAL A 421 7.91 12.24 21.86
C VAL A 421 8.06 13.73 21.68
N GLU A 422 7.42 14.50 22.55
CA GLU A 422 7.51 15.94 22.59
C GLU A 422 8.61 16.39 23.57
N LEU A 423 9.48 17.28 23.10
CA LEU A 423 10.53 17.92 23.87
C LEU A 423 10.46 19.44 23.72
N GLU A 424 10.15 20.13 24.81
CA GLU A 424 10.12 21.60 24.88
C GLU A 424 11.17 22.07 25.89
N VAL A 425 12.00 23.05 25.52
CA VAL A 425 13.09 23.55 26.38
C VAL A 425 12.95 25.07 26.53
N LEU A 426 13.00 25.57 27.76
CA LEU A 426 12.89 27.00 28.14
C LEU A 426 11.69 27.77 27.53
N ASP A 427 10.55 27.10 27.34
CA ASP A 427 9.33 27.66 26.70
C ASP A 427 9.58 28.20 25.27
N GLU A 428 10.44 27.53 24.49
CA GLU A 428 10.67 27.80 23.06
C GLU A 428 9.80 26.93 22.13
N ASP A 429 9.84 27.17 20.80
CA ASP A 429 9.22 26.30 19.81
C ASP A 429 9.80 24.88 19.96
N GLY A 430 9.01 23.95 20.52
CA GLY A 430 9.41 22.59 20.84
C GLY A 430 9.86 21.78 19.62
N VAL A 431 10.66 20.76 19.88
CA VAL A 431 11.02 19.74 18.90
C VAL A 431 10.21 18.50 19.22
N THR A 432 9.54 17.95 18.21
CA THR A 432 8.83 16.68 18.32
C THR A 432 9.53 15.64 17.46
N ALA A 433 9.75 14.46 18.03
CA ALA A 433 10.28 13.29 17.33
C ALA A 433 9.24 12.16 17.39
N ASP A 434 8.79 11.71 16.22
CA ASP A 434 7.78 10.68 16.05
C ASP A 434 8.45 9.39 15.57
N VAL A 435 8.36 8.33 16.37
CA VAL A 435 8.67 6.96 15.95
C VAL A 435 7.35 6.24 15.73
N TYR A 436 7.10 5.75 14.52
CA TYR A 436 5.91 4.95 14.25
C TYR A 436 6.26 3.58 13.70
N VAL A 437 5.44 2.61 14.09
CA VAL A 437 5.44 1.24 13.59
C VAL A 437 4.05 0.97 13.02
N GLU A 438 4.00 0.73 11.72
CA GLU A 438 2.81 0.32 10.99
C GLU A 438 2.95 -1.14 10.61
N VAL A 439 1.92 -1.95 10.91
CA VAL A 439 1.85 -3.36 10.56
C VAL A 439 0.66 -3.54 9.62
N PRO A 440 0.87 -3.40 8.30
CA PRO A 440 -0.16 -3.67 7.33
C PRO A 440 -0.41 -5.16 7.18
N LEU A 441 -1.70 -5.54 7.11
CA LEU A 441 -2.18 -6.86 6.76
C LEU A 441 -2.97 -6.76 5.45
N THR A 442 -2.38 -7.20 4.35
CA THR A 442 -3.09 -7.27 3.06
C THR A 442 -3.88 -8.58 3.03
N ILE A 443 -5.15 -8.52 2.61
CA ILE A 443 -6.01 -9.70 2.55
C ILE A 443 -6.62 -9.79 1.15
N GLU A 444 -6.24 -10.82 0.42
CA GLU A 444 -6.83 -11.14 -0.87
C GLU A 444 -7.60 -12.46 -0.73
N ALA A 445 -8.93 -12.39 -0.79
CA ALA A 445 -9.80 -13.56 -0.66
C ALA A 445 -10.65 -13.73 -1.92
N GLU A 446 -10.48 -14.86 -2.59
CA GLU A 446 -11.23 -15.21 -3.79
C GLU A 446 -12.06 -16.47 -3.54
N VAL A 447 -13.37 -16.40 -3.77
CA VAL A 447 -14.19 -17.59 -4.04
C VAL A 447 -14.49 -17.58 -5.52
N GLY A 448 -14.35 -18.74 -6.15
CA GLY A 448 -14.71 -18.85 -7.54
C GLY A 448 -14.76 -20.28 -8.05
N TYR A 449 -14.70 -20.33 -9.37
CA TYR A 449 -14.68 -21.55 -10.14
C TYR A 449 -13.47 -21.49 -11.07
N GLU A 450 -12.58 -22.47 -10.96
CA GLU A 450 -11.53 -22.71 -11.93
C GLU A 450 -11.75 -24.10 -12.55
N SER A 451 -11.93 -24.10 -13.85
CA SER A 451 -12.18 -25.26 -14.68
C SER A 451 -11.10 -26.34 -14.55
N GLY A 452 -9.85 -25.93 -14.33
CA GLY A 452 -8.72 -26.84 -14.14
C GLY A 452 -8.61 -27.44 -12.73
N GLY A 453 -9.46 -27.05 -11.79
CA GLY A 453 -9.27 -27.28 -10.35
C GLY A 453 -8.87 -25.98 -9.67
N PHE A 454 -9.57 -25.62 -8.58
CA PHE A 454 -9.48 -24.28 -7.98
C PHE A 454 -8.18 -24.05 -7.19
N CYS A 455 -7.71 -25.07 -6.46
CA CYS A 455 -6.50 -24.97 -5.66
C CYS A 455 -5.32 -25.74 -6.24
N GLU A 456 -5.62 -26.83 -6.93
CA GLU A 456 -4.65 -27.69 -7.55
C GLU A 456 -5.22 -28.14 -8.90
N ALA A 457 -4.37 -28.23 -9.91
CA ALA A 457 -4.76 -28.70 -11.22
C ALA A 457 -5.24 -30.17 -11.17
N GLY A 458 -6.32 -30.48 -11.89
CA GLY A 458 -7.06 -31.74 -11.77
C GLY A 458 -7.92 -31.87 -10.50
N GLY A 459 -7.85 -30.88 -9.60
CA GLY A 459 -8.59 -30.82 -8.35
C GLY A 459 -10.05 -30.41 -8.53
N ALA A 460 -10.71 -30.16 -7.40
CA ALA A 460 -12.12 -29.78 -7.41
C ALA A 460 -12.30 -28.34 -7.96
N PRO A 461 -13.29 -28.06 -8.82
CA PRO A 461 -13.27 -26.86 -9.64
C PRO A 461 -13.88 -25.64 -8.96
N TYR A 462 -14.56 -25.80 -7.83
CA TYR A 462 -14.93 -24.68 -6.98
C TYR A 462 -13.90 -24.58 -5.88
N GLY A 463 -13.64 -23.36 -5.42
CA GLY A 463 -12.84 -23.23 -4.24
C GLY A 463 -12.79 -21.82 -3.72
N PHE A 464 -11.96 -21.71 -2.70
CA PHE A 464 -11.68 -20.53 -1.93
C PHE A 464 -10.17 -20.43 -1.79
N SER A 465 -9.60 -19.27 -2.15
CA SER A 465 -8.23 -18.91 -1.82
C SER A 465 -8.26 -17.72 -0.87
N LEU A 466 -7.32 -17.74 0.06
CA LEU A 466 -7.04 -16.65 0.98
C LEU A 466 -5.54 -16.47 1.04
N ASP A 467 -5.11 -15.35 0.49
CA ASP A 467 -3.76 -14.84 0.59
C ASP A 467 -3.72 -13.71 1.61
N VAL A 468 -2.70 -13.75 2.47
CA VAL A 468 -2.52 -12.77 3.54
C VAL A 468 -1.06 -12.42 3.66
N ASP A 469 -0.74 -11.19 3.27
CA ASP A 469 0.60 -10.62 3.44
C ASP A 469 0.69 -9.81 4.71
N VAL A 470 1.80 -10.00 5.42
CA VAL A 470 2.16 -9.19 6.58
C VAL A 470 3.36 -8.32 6.22
N GLY A 471 3.15 -7.00 6.28
CA GLY A 471 4.23 -6.04 6.14
C GLY A 471 4.63 -5.41 7.47
N ALA A 472 5.72 -4.65 7.45
CA ALA A 472 6.03 -3.67 8.48
C ALA A 472 6.67 -2.43 7.87
N VAL A 473 6.25 -1.28 8.36
CA VAL A 473 6.87 0.01 8.11
C VAL A 473 7.23 0.64 9.44
N ILE A 474 8.53 0.89 9.64
CA ILE A 474 9.04 1.64 10.78
C ILE A 474 9.56 2.96 10.24
N GLY A 475 9.05 4.07 10.75
CA GLY A 475 9.51 5.41 10.38
C GLY A 475 9.91 6.23 11.58
N LEU A 476 10.83 7.17 11.33
CA LEU A 476 11.25 8.19 12.28
C LEU A 476 11.16 9.56 11.60
N GLU A 477 10.42 10.46 12.23
CA GLU A 477 10.22 11.82 11.76
C GLU A 477 10.55 12.80 12.89
N ALA A 478 11.17 13.93 12.60
CA ALA A 478 11.39 15.01 13.56
C ALA A 478 11.08 16.39 12.96
N TYR A 479 10.39 17.20 13.74
CA TYR A 479 9.86 18.50 13.29
C TYR A 479 9.77 19.52 14.41
N LYS A 480 9.66 20.79 14.01
CA LYS A 480 9.28 21.90 14.90
C LYS A 480 7.88 22.38 14.53
N GLU A 481 7.08 22.76 15.51
CA GLU A 481 5.77 23.37 15.25
C GLU A 481 5.84 24.88 15.41
N ILE A 482 5.72 25.62 14.31
CA ILE A 482 5.80 27.09 14.29
C ILE A 482 4.46 27.64 13.80
N ASN A 483 3.72 28.32 14.69
CA ASN A 483 2.39 28.89 14.41
C ASN A 483 1.35 27.85 13.91
N GLY A 484 1.37 26.63 14.47
CA GLY A 484 0.46 25.55 14.07
C GLY A 484 0.81 24.91 12.73
N LYS A 485 2.02 25.15 12.20
CA LYS A 485 2.55 24.49 11.00
C LYS A 485 3.78 23.67 11.35
N LYS A 486 3.76 22.42 10.88
CA LYS A 486 4.85 21.46 10.99
C LYS A 486 6.00 21.84 10.05
N ASP A 487 7.18 22.09 10.61
CA ASP A 487 8.45 22.26 9.90
C ASP A 487 9.30 21.01 10.11
N VAL A 488 9.13 20.03 9.21
CA VAL A 488 9.82 18.75 9.24
C VAL A 488 11.26 18.95 8.80
N PHE A 489 12.20 18.66 9.69
CA PHE A 489 13.63 18.76 9.41
C PHE A 489 14.31 17.39 9.29
N PHE A 490 13.60 16.30 9.59
CA PHE A 490 14.06 14.93 9.42
C PHE A 490 12.86 13.99 9.19
N ASP A 491 12.95 13.13 8.17
CA ASP A 491 11.93 12.12 7.86
C ASP A 491 12.65 10.95 7.19
N THR A 492 12.58 9.76 7.78
CA THR A 492 13.20 8.55 7.24
C THR A 492 12.35 7.33 7.52
N GLU A 493 12.22 6.47 6.52
CA GLU A 493 11.73 5.10 6.68
C GLU A 493 12.92 4.25 7.17
N LEU A 494 12.87 3.82 8.44
CA LEU A 494 13.91 2.99 9.07
C LEU A 494 13.87 1.55 8.54
N TYR A 495 12.66 1.05 8.29
CA TYR A 495 12.40 -0.26 7.72
C TYR A 495 11.12 -0.18 6.92
N LYS A 496 11.12 -0.77 5.72
CA LYS A 496 9.93 -0.85 4.89
C LYS A 496 9.99 -2.12 4.07
N ASN A 497 9.07 -3.02 4.38
CA ASN A 497 8.79 -4.16 3.55
C ASN A 497 7.30 -4.48 3.71
N TYR A 498 6.59 -4.51 2.60
CA TYR A 498 5.15 -4.78 2.60
C TYR A 498 4.83 -6.27 2.60
N ASP A 499 5.82 -7.10 2.24
CA ASP A 499 5.71 -8.54 2.03
C ASP A 499 6.78 -9.25 2.87
N VAL A 500 6.79 -9.00 4.19
CA VAL A 500 7.83 -9.55 5.07
C VAL A 500 7.64 -11.04 5.28
N VAL A 501 6.37 -11.45 5.38
CA VAL A 501 5.99 -12.84 5.51
C VAL A 501 4.79 -13.07 4.60
N GLU A 502 5.04 -13.79 3.50
CA GLU A 502 3.99 -14.46 2.73
C GLU A 502 3.49 -15.62 3.59
N LEU A 503 2.23 -15.54 4.04
CA LEU A 503 1.62 -16.66 4.75
C LEU A 503 1.26 -17.76 3.75
N PRO A 504 1.32 -19.04 4.15
CA PRO A 504 0.87 -20.11 3.27
C PRO A 504 -0.56 -19.83 2.81
N GLU A 505 -0.76 -19.70 1.50
CA GLU A 505 -2.08 -19.51 0.90
C GLU A 505 -3.02 -20.61 1.40
N ILE A 506 -4.17 -20.20 1.96
CA ILE A 506 -5.21 -21.16 2.30
C ILE A 506 -6.07 -21.34 1.07
N CYS A 507 -5.84 -22.43 0.36
CA CYS A 507 -6.72 -22.83 -0.73
C CYS A 507 -7.52 -24.09 -0.38
N LEU A 508 -8.85 -23.96 -0.43
CA LEU A 508 -9.80 -25.06 -0.22
C LEU A 508 -10.66 -25.27 -1.48
N ALA A 509 -10.60 -26.46 -2.07
CA ALA A 509 -11.36 -26.80 -3.26
C ALA A 509 -12.47 -27.84 -2.97
N TRP A 510 -13.62 -27.72 -3.65
CA TRP A 510 -14.74 -28.67 -3.55
C TRP A 510 -15.56 -28.82 -4.86
N GLY A 511 -16.43 -29.83 -4.88
CA GLY A 511 -17.34 -30.12 -5.99
C GLY A 511 -16.72 -30.98 -7.10
N SER A 512 -17.53 -31.26 -8.13
CA SER A 512 -17.10 -31.95 -9.34
C SER A 512 -17.53 -31.12 -10.56
N PRO A 513 -16.79 -31.19 -11.68
CA PRO A 513 -17.21 -30.54 -12.92
C PRO A 513 -18.64 -30.98 -13.27
N PRO A 514 -19.57 -30.04 -13.53
CA PRO A 514 -20.95 -30.39 -13.89
C PRO A 514 -20.96 -31.25 -15.16
N ALA A 515 -21.82 -32.26 -15.23
CA ALA A 515 -21.98 -33.06 -16.45
C ALA A 515 -22.27 -32.16 -17.67
N GLY A 516 -21.40 -32.18 -18.68
CA GLY A 516 -21.45 -31.27 -19.83
C GLY A 516 -20.54 -30.03 -19.74
N SER A 517 -19.69 -29.91 -18.71
CA SER A 517 -18.56 -28.97 -18.71
C SER A 517 -17.62 -29.30 -19.86
N CYS A 518 -17.15 -28.26 -20.56
CA CYS A 518 -16.28 -28.33 -21.72
C CYS A 518 -14.82 -28.73 -21.39
N ILE A 519 -14.64 -29.65 -20.44
CA ILE A 519 -13.36 -29.97 -19.84
C ILE A 519 -13.21 -31.50 -19.84
N PRO A 520 -12.35 -32.07 -20.70
CA PRO A 520 -11.77 -33.38 -20.45
C PRO A 520 -10.73 -33.30 -19.33
N LEU A 521 -10.59 -34.38 -18.55
CA LEU A 521 -9.56 -34.55 -17.52
C LEU A 521 -8.17 -34.45 -18.15
N MET A 522 -7.25 -33.66 -17.56
CA MET A 522 -5.91 -33.42 -18.11
C MET A 522 -5.03 -34.67 -18.06
N ASP A 523 -4.18 -34.86 -19.07
CA ASP A 523 -3.08 -35.81 -19.09
C ASP A 523 -1.71 -35.10 -18.93
N GLY A 524 -0.72 -35.84 -18.41
CA GLY A 524 0.54 -35.30 -17.87
C GLY A 524 1.33 -34.30 -18.73
N PRO A 525 1.49 -34.46 -20.06
CA PRO A 525 2.29 -33.53 -20.87
C PRO A 525 1.66 -32.14 -21.00
N MET A 526 0.33 -32.06 -20.87
CA MET A 526 -0.43 -30.83 -20.98
C MET A 526 -0.44 -30.03 -19.66
N GLN A 527 -0.20 -30.74 -18.54
CA GLN A 527 -0.02 -30.17 -17.21
C GLN A 527 1.29 -29.38 -17.13
N ASP A 528 2.40 -29.96 -17.61
CA ASP A 528 3.72 -29.33 -17.59
C ASP A 528 3.75 -27.99 -18.34
N TRP A 529 3.02 -27.86 -19.46
CA TRP A 529 2.93 -26.57 -20.17
C TRP A 529 2.11 -25.53 -19.40
N TYR A 530 1.02 -25.94 -18.75
CA TYR A 530 0.17 -25.02 -17.98
C TYR A 530 0.93 -24.43 -16.79
N ASP A 531 1.69 -25.27 -16.11
CA ASP A 531 2.48 -24.87 -14.94
C ASP A 531 3.66 -23.98 -15.37
N ASN A 532 4.34 -24.29 -16.48
CA ASN A 532 5.53 -23.55 -16.94
C ASN A 532 5.26 -22.28 -17.77
N GLU A 533 4.09 -22.11 -18.42
CA GLU A 533 3.79 -20.90 -19.21
C GLU A 533 2.81 -19.92 -18.54
N MET A 534 2.06 -20.33 -17.52
CA MET A 534 1.32 -19.38 -16.66
C MET A 534 2.20 -18.76 -15.57
N GLU A 535 3.20 -19.50 -15.07
CA GLU A 535 4.34 -18.92 -14.34
C GLU A 535 5.29 -18.29 -15.37
N VAL A 536 5.02 -17.06 -15.82
CA VAL A 536 6.02 -16.32 -16.58
C VAL A 536 7.15 -15.92 -15.61
N ASP A 537 8.06 -16.85 -15.35
CA ASP A 537 9.46 -16.55 -15.11
C ASP A 537 10.17 -16.42 -16.47
N PRO A 538 10.46 -15.20 -16.95
CA PRO A 538 11.10 -15.01 -18.23
C PRO A 538 12.60 -15.28 -18.08
N GLY A 539 12.99 -16.55 -18.15
CA GLY A 539 14.30 -17.04 -18.55
C GLY A 539 15.51 -16.36 -17.88
N ILE A 540 15.92 -16.88 -16.72
CA ILE A 540 17.34 -16.89 -16.37
C ILE A 540 17.99 -18.01 -17.21
N PRO A 541 19.01 -17.73 -18.04
CA PRO A 541 19.76 -18.79 -18.70
C PRO A 541 20.42 -19.66 -17.61
N GLU A 542 20.04 -20.93 -17.52
CA GLU A 542 20.76 -21.94 -16.73
C GLU A 542 22.07 -22.33 -17.45
N ASP A 543 22.98 -21.38 -17.63
CA ASP A 543 24.32 -21.67 -18.13
C ASP A 543 25.32 -20.56 -17.77
N GLY A 544 25.84 -20.72 -16.54
CA GLY A 544 27.15 -20.35 -16.02
C GLY A 544 28.04 -19.33 -16.72
N GLU A 545 28.40 -18.26 -16.00
CA GLU A 545 29.75 -18.00 -15.46
C GLU A 545 29.67 -16.76 -14.56
N GLU A 546 30.24 -16.84 -13.35
CA GLU A 546 30.33 -15.73 -12.39
C GLU A 546 31.21 -14.60 -12.96
N ASP A 547 30.65 -13.42 -13.21
CA ASP A 547 31.40 -12.17 -13.37
C ASP A 547 30.60 -10.95 -12.84
N ASP A 548 31.29 -10.09 -12.08
CA ASP A 548 30.81 -9.02 -11.18
C ASP A 548 30.05 -7.81 -11.82
N ASP A 549 29.39 -7.94 -12.98
CA ASP A 549 28.70 -6.83 -13.67
C ASP A 549 27.14 -6.94 -13.72
N ASP A 550 26.55 -7.74 -12.83
CA ASP A 550 25.16 -8.20 -12.87
C ASP A 550 24.07 -7.15 -12.54
N LEU A 551 24.41 -6.01 -11.93
CA LEU A 551 23.40 -5.03 -11.51
C LEU A 551 22.85 -4.19 -12.68
N ALA A 552 23.63 -4.03 -13.76
CA ALA A 552 23.23 -3.28 -14.95
C ALA A 552 22.47 -4.16 -15.96
N ALA A 553 22.84 -5.44 -16.05
CA ALA A 553 22.12 -6.46 -16.82
C ALA A 553 20.74 -6.74 -16.21
N SER A 554 20.66 -6.86 -14.87
CA SER A 554 19.40 -7.02 -14.14
C SER A 554 18.46 -5.82 -14.29
N ARG A 555 18.98 -4.57 -14.27
CA ARG A 555 18.16 -3.37 -14.53
C ARG A 555 17.64 -3.29 -15.97
N ARG A 556 18.44 -3.70 -16.96
CA ARG A 556 18.00 -3.79 -18.36
C ARG A 556 16.98 -4.91 -18.57
N ALA A 557 17.15 -6.05 -17.90
CA ALA A 557 16.17 -7.13 -17.91
C ALA A 557 14.85 -6.70 -17.26
N LEU A 558 14.89 -5.96 -16.14
CA LEU A 558 13.72 -5.35 -15.50
C LEU A 558 13.07 -4.25 -16.35
N GLU A 559 13.83 -3.40 -17.03
CA GLU A 559 13.28 -2.38 -17.95
C GLU A 559 12.68 -3.03 -19.21
N VAL A 560 13.26 -4.11 -19.71
CA VAL A 560 12.71 -4.90 -20.82
C VAL A 560 11.47 -5.69 -20.36
N ARG A 561 11.46 -6.24 -19.13
CA ARG A 561 10.31 -6.89 -18.48
C ARG A 561 9.15 -5.91 -18.31
N ALA A 562 9.42 -4.72 -17.77
CA ALA A 562 8.43 -3.64 -17.66
C ALA A 562 7.96 -3.13 -19.03
N GLN A 563 8.79 -3.15 -20.08
CA GLN A 563 8.39 -2.78 -21.45
C GLN A 563 7.63 -3.89 -22.19
N LEU A 564 7.91 -5.15 -21.90
CA LEU A 564 7.22 -6.32 -22.45
C LEU A 564 5.87 -6.56 -21.75
N GLU A 565 5.79 -6.38 -20.43
CA GLU A 565 4.52 -6.33 -19.68
C GLU A 565 3.64 -5.19 -20.18
N LYS A 566 4.21 -4.01 -20.46
CA LYS A 566 3.48 -2.89 -21.10
C LYS A 566 3.01 -3.19 -22.52
N ARG A 567 3.70 -4.07 -23.26
CA ARG A 567 3.31 -4.47 -24.63
C ARG A 567 2.33 -5.65 -24.63
N ALA A 568 2.43 -6.57 -23.68
CA ALA A 568 1.52 -7.69 -23.49
C ALA A 568 0.13 -7.21 -23.03
N ASP A 569 0.07 -6.11 -22.28
CA ASP A 569 -1.20 -5.47 -21.90
C ASP A 569 -1.92 -4.74 -23.05
N ASP A 570 -1.25 -4.50 -24.18
CA ASP A 570 -1.78 -3.71 -25.30
C ASP A 570 -2.35 -4.54 -26.48
N PHE A 571 -2.12 -5.87 -26.56
CA PHE A 571 -2.41 -6.62 -27.81
C PHE A 571 -3.45 -7.76 -27.82
N ASP A 572 -4.01 -8.26 -26.70
CA ASP A 572 -4.89 -9.45 -26.74
C ASP A 572 -6.25 -9.34 -26.02
N TYR A 573 -6.97 -8.23 -26.20
CA TYR A 573 -8.29 -8.06 -25.61
C TYR A 573 -9.36 -7.65 -26.63
N TYR A 574 -10.50 -8.33 -26.61
CA TYR A 574 -11.71 -7.83 -27.26
C TYR A 574 -12.42 -6.87 -26.31
N ASN A 575 -12.80 -5.71 -26.83
CA ASN A 575 -13.56 -4.71 -26.08
C ASN A 575 -15.01 -4.69 -26.56
N LEU A 576 -15.96 -4.56 -25.62
CA LEU A 576 -17.35 -4.31 -25.96
C LEU A 576 -17.50 -2.99 -26.72
N LYS A 577 -18.45 -2.92 -27.66
CA LYS A 577 -18.70 -1.69 -28.44
C LYS A 577 -19.23 -0.55 -27.58
N CYS A 578 -19.94 -0.87 -26.50
CA CYS A 578 -20.48 0.11 -25.56
C CYS A 578 -19.46 0.61 -24.53
N ASP A 579 -18.24 0.05 -24.50
CA ASP A 579 -17.20 0.45 -23.54
C ASP A 579 -16.79 1.90 -23.79
N PRO A 580 -16.84 2.79 -22.77
CA PRO A 580 -16.47 4.19 -22.93
C PRO A 580 -15.00 4.35 -23.37
N LYS A 581 -14.81 4.80 -24.61
CA LYS A 581 -13.49 5.17 -25.14
C LYS A 581 -13.14 6.60 -24.71
N ASP A 582 -12.49 6.77 -23.56
CA ASP A 582 -11.88 8.07 -23.26
C ASP A 582 -10.59 8.22 -24.07
N LYS A 583 -10.55 9.22 -24.96
CA LYS A 583 -9.40 9.45 -25.86
C LYS A 583 -8.23 10.14 -25.16
N ASN A 584 -8.42 10.64 -23.93
CA ASN A 584 -7.43 11.47 -23.23
C ASN A 584 -6.94 10.89 -21.90
N ALA A 585 -7.41 9.72 -21.49
CA ALA A 585 -6.98 9.08 -20.26
C ALA A 585 -6.26 7.77 -20.59
N GLN A 586 -5.13 7.50 -19.92
CA GLN A 586 -4.48 6.18 -19.86
C GLN A 586 -5.35 5.17 -19.07
N ILE A 587 -6.68 5.23 -19.22
CA ILE A 587 -7.62 4.32 -18.57
C ILE A 587 -7.84 3.18 -19.54
N HIS A 588 -7.33 2.02 -19.16
CA HIS A 588 -7.56 0.76 -19.84
C HIS A 588 -9.06 0.48 -19.95
N SER A 589 -9.50 -0.06 -21.09
CA SER A 589 -10.87 -0.56 -21.34
C SER A 589 -11.46 -1.24 -20.09
N LYS A 590 -12.68 -0.85 -19.68
CA LYS A 590 -13.29 -1.31 -18.41
C LYS A 590 -13.71 -2.78 -18.49
N TYR A 591 -14.14 -3.25 -19.65
CA TYR A 591 -14.69 -4.60 -19.85
C TYR A 591 -13.88 -5.38 -20.88
N LYS A 592 -12.64 -5.70 -20.51
CA LYS A 592 -11.74 -6.52 -21.35
C LYS A 592 -12.22 -7.97 -21.40
N ILE A 593 -12.33 -8.52 -22.60
CA ILE A 593 -12.51 -9.96 -22.84
C ILE A 593 -11.16 -10.51 -23.31
N LYS A 594 -10.44 -11.18 -22.41
CA LYS A 594 -9.15 -11.81 -22.70
C LYS A 594 -9.40 -13.21 -23.27
N LEU A 595 -8.87 -13.52 -24.45
CA LEU A 595 -8.93 -14.88 -24.97
C LEU A 595 -8.10 -15.81 -24.06
N ARG A 596 -8.57 -17.04 -23.82
CA ARG A 596 -7.76 -18.03 -23.10
C ARG A 596 -6.50 -18.33 -23.90
N PRO A 597 -5.37 -18.63 -23.24
CA PRO A 597 -4.22 -19.20 -23.93
C PRO A 597 -4.65 -20.42 -24.75
N TYR A 598 -4.04 -20.62 -25.90
CA TYR A 598 -4.24 -21.78 -26.77
C TYR A 598 -2.92 -22.10 -27.47
N PRO A 599 -2.67 -23.37 -27.79
CA PRO A 599 -1.38 -23.76 -28.36
C PRO A 599 -1.21 -23.10 -29.74
N GLY A 600 -0.02 -22.53 -29.98
CA GLY A 600 0.43 -22.11 -31.30
C GLY A 600 0.85 -23.30 -32.17
N PRO A 601 1.07 -23.12 -33.49
CA PRO A 601 1.47 -24.20 -34.39
C PRO A 601 2.68 -24.99 -33.87
N SER A 602 3.78 -24.33 -33.49
CA SER A 602 5.00 -24.98 -33.03
C SER A 602 4.82 -25.78 -31.74
N LYS A 603 3.89 -25.38 -30.86
CA LYS A 603 3.56 -26.13 -29.63
C LYS A 603 2.74 -27.39 -29.90
N ILE A 604 1.85 -27.34 -30.89
CA ILE A 604 1.13 -28.52 -31.35
C ILE A 604 2.10 -29.58 -31.90
N GLU A 605 3.17 -29.16 -32.59
CA GLU A 605 4.24 -30.05 -33.06
C GLU A 605 5.05 -30.65 -31.89
N GLU A 606 5.50 -29.81 -30.96
CA GLU A 606 6.33 -30.20 -29.81
C GLU A 606 5.67 -31.28 -28.93
N TRP A 607 4.35 -31.21 -28.75
CA TRP A 607 3.58 -32.20 -27.97
C TRP A 607 3.50 -33.59 -28.61
N GLY A 608 4.16 -33.82 -29.75
CA GLY A 608 4.65 -35.15 -30.14
C GLY A 608 3.62 -36.12 -30.69
N ASP A 609 2.44 -35.64 -31.11
CA ASP A 609 1.39 -36.47 -31.74
C ASP A 609 0.81 -35.79 -32.99
N ALA A 610 1.64 -35.01 -33.71
CA ALA A 610 1.27 -34.28 -34.92
C ALA A 610 0.65 -35.16 -36.02
N ALA A 611 0.87 -36.49 -35.96
CA ALA A 611 0.21 -37.44 -36.84
C ALA A 611 -1.29 -37.71 -36.54
N VAL A 612 -1.87 -37.27 -35.41
CA VAL A 612 -3.31 -37.47 -35.13
C VAL A 612 -3.87 -36.39 -34.16
N THR A 613 -4.53 -35.32 -34.64
CA THR A 613 -5.89 -34.89 -34.17
C THR A 613 -6.36 -33.50 -34.65
N VAL A 614 -5.47 -32.54 -34.96
CA VAL A 614 -5.87 -31.19 -35.44
C VAL A 614 -5.73 -31.14 -36.97
N PRO A 615 -6.81 -30.91 -37.74
CA PRO A 615 -6.74 -30.89 -39.20
C PRO A 615 -5.83 -29.77 -39.73
N ILE A 616 -4.89 -30.11 -40.62
CA ILE A 616 -4.04 -29.16 -41.34
C ILE A 616 -4.71 -28.82 -42.66
N MET A 617 -5.19 -27.58 -42.80
CA MET A 617 -5.95 -27.15 -43.97
C MET A 617 -5.07 -26.34 -44.91
N LYS A 618 -4.59 -26.97 -46.00
CA LYS A 618 -3.75 -26.34 -47.03
C LYS A 618 -4.61 -25.68 -48.10
N VAL A 619 -4.24 -24.47 -48.50
CA VAL A 619 -4.86 -23.73 -49.61
C VAL A 619 -4.00 -23.94 -50.85
N GLY A 620 -4.61 -24.29 -51.98
CA GLY A 620 -3.88 -24.61 -53.21
C GLY A 620 -3.13 -23.42 -53.85
N ILE A 621 -3.31 -22.20 -53.34
CA ILE A 621 -2.75 -20.96 -53.89
C ILE A 621 -1.48 -20.56 -53.12
N ASP A 622 -0.33 -21.05 -53.59
CA ASP A 622 0.98 -20.76 -53.02
C ASP A 622 1.63 -19.54 -53.70
N GLY A 623 1.74 -18.41 -52.98
CA GLY A 623 2.43 -17.19 -53.42
C GLY A 623 1.77 -16.38 -54.56
N CYS A 624 1.32 -15.16 -54.26
CA CYS A 624 0.79 -14.21 -55.27
C CYS A 624 1.80 -13.11 -55.65
N ALA A 625 3.02 -13.14 -55.10
CA ALA A 625 3.96 -12.03 -55.16
C ALA A 625 4.65 -11.87 -56.53
N ASN A 626 4.56 -12.85 -57.44
CA ASN A 626 5.18 -12.78 -58.75
C ASN A 626 4.13 -12.77 -59.88
N PRO A 627 3.87 -11.62 -60.53
CA PRO A 627 2.84 -11.48 -61.57
C PRO A 627 3.09 -12.33 -62.84
N SER A 628 4.23 -13.03 -62.93
CA SER A 628 4.57 -13.92 -64.05
C SER A 628 4.12 -15.38 -63.88
N SER A 629 3.45 -15.75 -62.77
CA SER A 629 3.01 -17.13 -62.48
C SER A 629 1.49 -17.26 -62.28
N ILE A 630 0.68 -16.81 -63.26
CA ILE A 630 -0.79 -16.96 -63.23
C ILE A 630 -1.26 -18.41 -63.06
N ASP A 631 -0.39 -19.38 -63.37
CA ASP A 631 -0.62 -20.81 -63.17
C ASP A 631 -0.92 -21.17 -61.71
N ALA A 632 -0.35 -20.45 -60.74
CA ALA A 632 -0.60 -20.67 -59.31
C ALA A 632 -2.04 -20.25 -58.90
N CYS A 633 -2.70 -19.41 -59.69
CA CYS A 633 -4.02 -18.85 -59.40
C CYS A 633 -5.13 -19.45 -60.27
N LYS A 634 -4.88 -20.59 -60.91
CA LYS A 634 -5.88 -21.33 -61.71
C LYS A 634 -6.98 -21.94 -60.85
N PRO A 635 -8.18 -22.18 -61.40
CA PRO A 635 -9.31 -22.73 -60.64
C PRO A 635 -9.04 -24.09 -60.00
N ASP A 636 -8.15 -24.91 -60.56
CA ASP A 636 -7.75 -26.19 -59.97
C ASP A 636 -7.07 -26.03 -58.61
N ASN A 637 -6.53 -24.84 -58.33
CA ASN A 637 -5.90 -24.47 -57.06
C ASN A 637 -6.85 -23.73 -56.11
N TRP A 638 -8.09 -23.42 -56.50
CA TRP A 638 -9.09 -22.75 -55.66
C TRP A 638 -9.78 -23.75 -54.72
N VAL A 639 -8.98 -24.61 -54.11
CA VAL A 639 -9.42 -25.72 -53.28
C VAL A 639 -8.68 -25.70 -51.96
N VAL A 640 -9.29 -26.32 -50.96
CA VAL A 640 -8.68 -26.61 -49.68
C VAL A 640 -8.53 -28.12 -49.55
N THR A 641 -7.34 -28.57 -49.20
CA THR A 641 -7.03 -29.98 -48.98
C THR A 641 -6.43 -30.19 -47.62
N GLU A 642 -6.71 -31.33 -47.01
CA GLU A 642 -6.05 -31.73 -45.77
C GLU A 642 -4.60 -32.13 -46.07
N GLY A 643 -3.66 -31.51 -45.36
CA GLY A 643 -2.23 -31.73 -45.50
C GLY A 643 -1.70 -32.81 -44.56
N THR A 644 -0.52 -33.34 -44.87
CA THR A 644 0.31 -34.10 -43.94
C THR A 644 1.36 -33.19 -43.29
N ASP A 645 1.88 -33.62 -42.14
CA ASP A 645 3.01 -32.97 -41.45
C ASP A 645 4.12 -32.64 -42.45
N ASP A 646 4.48 -31.36 -42.49
CA ASP A 646 5.57 -30.83 -43.29
C ASP A 646 6.41 -29.97 -42.36
N ASN A 647 7.73 -30.20 -42.32
CA ASN A 647 8.63 -29.54 -41.35
C ASN A 647 8.66 -28.00 -41.51
N ASP A 648 8.15 -27.47 -42.63
CA ASP A 648 8.03 -26.03 -42.90
C ASP A 648 6.75 -25.39 -42.31
N LEU A 649 5.82 -26.16 -41.73
CA LEU A 649 4.58 -25.65 -41.12
C LEU A 649 4.81 -24.89 -39.80
N PHE A 650 5.92 -25.19 -39.11
CA PHE A 650 6.12 -24.85 -37.71
C PHE A 650 7.25 -23.83 -37.47
N GLY A 651 7.93 -23.42 -38.55
CA GLY A 651 9.09 -22.50 -38.51
C GLY A 651 8.87 -21.10 -39.10
N GLY A 652 7.64 -20.66 -39.44
CA GLY A 652 7.42 -19.39 -40.14
C GLY A 652 6.12 -18.63 -39.82
N GLU A 653 6.16 -17.30 -40.02
CA GLU A 653 5.11 -16.28 -39.82
C GLU A 653 3.82 -16.46 -40.68
N THR A 654 3.60 -17.64 -41.27
CA THR A 654 2.60 -17.86 -42.35
C THR A 654 1.42 -18.73 -41.95
N TRP A 655 1.48 -19.41 -40.80
CA TRP A 655 0.45 -20.33 -40.30
C TRP A 655 -0.15 -19.87 -38.97
N SER A 656 -1.40 -20.24 -38.71
CA SER A 656 -2.12 -19.95 -37.46
C SER A 656 -2.82 -21.19 -36.92
N THR A 657 -2.80 -21.34 -35.59
CA THR A 657 -3.76 -22.20 -34.90
C THR A 657 -5.08 -21.46 -34.84
N GLU A 658 -6.07 -22.06 -35.47
CA GLU A 658 -7.27 -21.37 -35.85
C GLU A 658 -8.49 -21.86 -35.09
N HIS A 659 -9.20 -20.92 -34.46
CA HIS A 659 -10.47 -21.14 -33.81
C HIS A 659 -11.60 -21.15 -34.83
N VAL A 660 -12.07 -22.34 -35.21
CA VAL A 660 -13.16 -22.43 -36.20
C VAL A 660 -14.40 -21.65 -35.76
N TYR A 661 -14.73 -21.71 -34.46
CA TYR A 661 -15.57 -20.71 -33.79
C TYR A 661 -14.71 -19.61 -33.17
N GLU A 662 -14.75 -18.40 -33.72
CA GLU A 662 -13.85 -17.29 -33.36
C GLU A 662 -14.05 -16.78 -31.92
N GLY A 663 -12.95 -16.40 -31.26
CA GLY A 663 -13.01 -15.65 -30.00
C GLY A 663 -13.77 -14.34 -30.12
N SER A 664 -13.63 -13.65 -31.26
CA SER A 664 -14.35 -12.41 -31.54
C SER A 664 -15.87 -12.56 -31.60
N TRP A 665 -16.38 -13.76 -31.88
CA TRP A 665 -17.81 -14.06 -31.92
C TRP A 665 -18.41 -14.10 -30.50
N VAL A 666 -17.63 -14.43 -29.47
CA VAL A 666 -18.05 -14.29 -28.07
C VAL A 666 -18.33 -12.83 -27.75
N ARG A 667 -17.41 -11.92 -28.10
CA ARG A 667 -17.63 -10.47 -27.98
C ARG A 667 -18.87 -10.03 -28.76
N ASP A 668 -19.01 -10.44 -30.01
CA ASP A 668 -20.12 -9.99 -30.86
C ASP A 668 -21.48 -10.49 -30.37
N PHE A 669 -21.54 -11.65 -29.73
CA PHE A 669 -22.76 -12.13 -29.08
C PHE A 669 -23.09 -11.29 -27.83
N LEU A 670 -22.09 -10.96 -27.02
CA LEU A 670 -22.27 -10.08 -25.86
C LEU A 670 -22.71 -8.67 -26.27
N ASP A 671 -22.13 -8.10 -27.32
CA ASP A 671 -22.58 -6.84 -27.93
C ASP A 671 -24.04 -6.93 -28.42
N HIS A 672 -24.42 -8.06 -29.02
CA HIS A 672 -25.78 -8.30 -29.48
C HIS A 672 -26.78 -8.35 -28.32
N LEU A 673 -26.47 -9.11 -27.26
CA LEU A 673 -27.27 -9.15 -26.04
C LEU A 673 -27.36 -7.76 -25.41
N GLN A 674 -26.24 -7.04 -25.37
CA GLN A 674 -26.17 -5.69 -24.85
C GLN A 674 -27.12 -4.76 -25.58
N GLY A 675 -26.98 -4.66 -26.90
CA GLY A 675 -27.79 -3.76 -27.71
C GLY A 675 -29.28 -4.11 -27.71
N LYS A 676 -29.62 -5.40 -27.70
CA LYS A 676 -31.00 -5.87 -27.82
C LYS A 676 -31.75 -5.91 -26.49
N TYR A 677 -31.09 -6.29 -25.40
CA TYR A 677 -31.76 -6.60 -24.12
C TYR A 677 -31.28 -5.77 -22.94
N PHE A 678 -29.99 -5.46 -22.86
CA PHE A 678 -29.42 -4.77 -21.70
C PHE A 678 -29.30 -3.26 -21.86
N ASN A 679 -29.48 -2.71 -23.06
CA ASN A 679 -29.36 -1.27 -23.32
C ASN A 679 -30.30 -0.43 -22.42
N ALA A 680 -31.55 -0.89 -22.24
CA ALA A 680 -32.51 -0.25 -21.34
C ALA A 680 -32.34 -0.63 -19.85
N ALA A 681 -31.53 -1.65 -19.55
CA ALA A 681 -31.34 -2.22 -18.22
C ALA A 681 -30.03 -1.76 -17.54
N GLY A 682 -29.36 -0.72 -18.07
CA GLY A 682 -28.08 -0.21 -17.56
C GLY A 682 -26.93 -0.32 -18.56
N GLY A 683 -27.19 -0.75 -19.80
CA GLY A 683 -26.21 -0.68 -20.89
C GLY A 683 -25.03 -1.62 -20.69
N CYS A 684 -23.82 -1.06 -20.73
CA CYS A 684 -22.57 -1.79 -20.70
C CYS A 684 -22.28 -2.41 -19.32
N ASP A 685 -22.56 -1.67 -18.23
CA ASP A 685 -22.42 -2.19 -16.87
C ASP A 685 -23.33 -3.41 -16.63
N ALA A 686 -24.57 -3.35 -17.13
CA ALA A 686 -25.55 -4.39 -16.88
C ALA A 686 -25.19 -5.73 -17.55
N ILE A 687 -24.71 -5.70 -18.80
CA ILE A 687 -24.22 -6.92 -19.48
C ILE A 687 -22.92 -7.42 -18.84
N ALA A 688 -22.02 -6.50 -18.46
CA ALA A 688 -20.75 -6.86 -17.84
C ALA A 688 -20.93 -7.54 -16.48
N THR A 689 -21.82 -7.02 -15.64
CA THR A 689 -22.18 -7.68 -14.38
C THR A 689 -22.86 -9.03 -14.61
N ALA A 690 -23.80 -9.11 -15.57
CA ALA A 690 -24.53 -10.34 -15.83
C ALA A 690 -23.62 -11.49 -16.33
N PHE A 691 -22.62 -11.16 -17.13
CA PHE A 691 -21.71 -12.15 -17.72
C PHE A 691 -20.32 -12.19 -17.07
N SER A 692 -20.11 -11.46 -15.97
CA SER A 692 -18.80 -11.35 -15.31
C SER A 692 -17.67 -10.94 -16.28
N ILE A 693 -17.93 -9.96 -17.13
CA ILE A 693 -16.93 -9.50 -18.12
C ILE A 693 -15.80 -8.78 -17.39
N GLY A 694 -14.56 -9.14 -17.70
CA GLY A 694 -13.35 -8.59 -17.05
C GLY A 694 -12.98 -9.27 -15.74
N GLN A 695 -13.76 -10.26 -15.27
CA GLN A 695 -13.43 -11.06 -14.10
C GLN A 695 -12.64 -12.31 -14.51
N ARG A 696 -11.82 -12.83 -13.59
CA ARG A 696 -11.05 -14.09 -13.78
C ARG A 696 -11.95 -15.32 -13.89
N SER A 697 -13.18 -15.25 -13.40
CA SER A 697 -14.18 -16.34 -13.45
C SER A 697 -15.57 -15.80 -13.79
N GLY A 698 -16.47 -16.70 -14.23
CA GLY A 698 -17.86 -16.40 -14.58
C GLY A 698 -18.20 -16.69 -16.04
N TYR A 699 -19.39 -16.28 -16.48
CA TYR A 699 -19.96 -16.78 -17.74
C TYR A 699 -19.18 -16.39 -18.99
N THR A 700 -18.54 -15.23 -19.02
CA THR A 700 -17.65 -14.85 -20.13
C THR A 700 -16.46 -15.80 -20.22
N GLN A 701 -15.88 -16.17 -19.07
CA GLN A 701 -14.76 -17.11 -19.03
C GLN A 701 -15.21 -18.52 -19.46
N ASP A 702 -16.40 -18.94 -19.06
CA ASP A 702 -17.00 -20.21 -19.50
C ASP A 702 -17.26 -20.24 -21.01
N MET A 703 -17.70 -19.12 -21.60
CA MET A 703 -17.88 -19.01 -23.05
C MET A 703 -16.55 -19.17 -23.79
N LEU A 704 -15.48 -18.56 -23.28
CA LEU A 704 -14.14 -18.70 -23.85
C LEU A 704 -13.59 -20.12 -23.69
N ASN A 705 -13.93 -20.81 -22.59
CA ASN A 705 -13.62 -22.23 -22.39
C ASN A 705 -14.43 -23.18 -23.31
N CYS A 706 -15.47 -22.68 -23.99
CA CYS A 706 -16.17 -23.42 -25.05
C CYS A 706 -15.45 -23.40 -26.39
N LEU A 707 -14.38 -22.60 -26.52
CA LEU A 707 -13.53 -22.49 -27.71
C LEU A 707 -12.34 -23.45 -27.60
N GLY A 708 -11.36 -23.29 -28.49
CA GLY A 708 -10.10 -24.03 -28.44
C GLY A 708 -9.20 -23.54 -27.30
N THR A 709 -8.86 -24.44 -26.40
CA THR A 709 -7.90 -24.26 -25.30
C THR A 709 -6.84 -25.36 -25.41
N PRO A 710 -5.79 -25.39 -24.58
CA PRO A 710 -4.84 -26.50 -24.55
C PRO A 710 -5.53 -27.85 -24.37
N GLN A 711 -6.69 -27.91 -23.68
CA GLN A 711 -7.46 -29.13 -23.47
C GLN A 711 -8.38 -29.51 -24.62
N THR A 712 -8.81 -28.54 -25.43
CA THR A 712 -9.91 -28.73 -26.39
C THR A 712 -9.51 -28.40 -27.83
N TYR A 713 -8.27 -27.96 -28.07
CA TYR A 713 -7.75 -27.62 -29.39
C TYR A 713 -7.91 -28.76 -30.40
N LYS A 714 -7.67 -30.00 -29.97
CA LYS A 714 -7.86 -31.22 -30.79
C LYS A 714 -9.25 -31.29 -31.41
N ASP A 715 -10.28 -30.87 -30.67
CA ASP A 715 -11.69 -31.01 -31.05
C ASP A 715 -12.37 -29.73 -31.51
N ARG A 716 -11.67 -28.59 -31.51
CA ARG A 716 -12.25 -27.27 -31.80
C ARG A 716 -11.41 -26.38 -32.71
N MET A 717 -10.17 -26.75 -32.98
CA MET A 717 -9.24 -25.94 -33.79
C MET A 717 -8.78 -26.68 -35.04
N THR A 718 -8.18 -25.91 -35.94
CA THR A 718 -7.50 -26.39 -37.15
C THR A 718 -6.20 -25.62 -37.34
N LEU A 719 -5.27 -26.13 -38.13
CA LEU A 719 -4.15 -25.34 -38.64
C LEU A 719 -4.53 -24.75 -39.99
N PHE A 720 -4.48 -23.42 -40.12
CA PHE A 720 -4.89 -22.70 -41.32
C PHE A 720 -3.91 -21.56 -41.62
N PRO A 721 -3.61 -21.25 -42.89
CA PRO A 721 -2.71 -20.14 -43.21
C PRO A 721 -3.23 -18.82 -42.65
N LEU A 722 -2.34 -18.01 -42.09
CA LEU A 722 -2.68 -16.76 -41.40
C LEU A 722 -3.45 -15.78 -42.30
N HIS A 723 -3.10 -15.75 -43.60
CA HIS A 723 -3.73 -14.86 -44.55
C HIS A 723 -5.20 -15.24 -44.80
N GLU A 724 -5.49 -16.50 -45.10
CA GLU A 724 -6.85 -17.01 -45.26
C GLU A 724 -7.64 -16.98 -43.97
N ASN A 725 -6.98 -17.16 -42.81
CA ASN A 725 -7.62 -16.92 -41.53
C ASN A 725 -8.12 -15.47 -41.41
N GLY A 726 -7.31 -14.51 -41.85
CA GLY A 726 -7.72 -13.11 -41.95
C GLY A 726 -8.92 -12.88 -42.88
N ILE A 727 -9.01 -13.61 -44.00
CA ILE A 727 -10.17 -13.58 -44.91
C ILE A 727 -11.41 -14.15 -44.19
N LYS A 728 -11.27 -15.30 -43.52
CA LYS A 728 -12.34 -15.94 -42.72
C LYS A 728 -12.89 -14.99 -41.67
N TYR A 729 -12.03 -14.40 -40.84
CA TYR A 729 -12.44 -13.42 -39.84
C TYR A 729 -13.26 -12.28 -40.47
N ARG A 730 -12.80 -11.73 -41.59
CA ARG A 730 -13.45 -10.60 -42.26
C ARG A 730 -14.78 -10.97 -42.91
N ILE A 731 -15.00 -12.23 -43.31
CA ILE A 731 -16.31 -12.70 -43.79
C ILE A 731 -17.37 -12.45 -42.70
N PHE A 732 -17.06 -12.79 -41.45
CA PHE A 732 -18.03 -12.71 -40.35
C PHE A 732 -17.92 -11.45 -39.48
N ALA A 733 -16.87 -10.64 -39.66
CA ALA A 733 -16.68 -9.41 -38.88
C ALA A 733 -17.77 -8.35 -39.17
N PRO A 734 -18.47 -7.86 -38.14
CA PRO A 734 -19.52 -6.85 -38.31
C PRO A 734 -18.93 -5.50 -38.73
N GLY A 735 -19.57 -4.84 -39.72
CA GLY A 735 -19.20 -3.50 -40.17
C GLY A 735 -17.99 -3.44 -41.11
N VAL A 736 -17.29 -4.55 -41.35
CA VAL A 736 -16.26 -4.64 -42.38
C VAL A 736 -16.95 -4.73 -43.74
N THR A 737 -16.59 -3.89 -44.71
CA THR A 737 -17.20 -3.88 -46.06
C THR A 737 -16.38 -4.64 -47.10
N SER A 738 -15.05 -4.69 -46.95
CA SER A 738 -14.17 -5.49 -47.81
C SER A 738 -13.60 -6.68 -47.05
N ILE A 739 -13.78 -7.88 -47.63
CA ILE A 739 -13.26 -9.15 -47.08
C ILE A 739 -11.75 -9.26 -47.26
N ASP A 740 -11.17 -8.61 -48.26
CA ASP A 740 -9.73 -8.48 -48.41
C ASP A 740 -9.35 -7.00 -48.50
N THR A 741 -8.61 -6.50 -47.51
CA THR A 741 -8.13 -5.10 -47.51
C THR A 741 -7.18 -4.76 -48.62
N ARG A 742 -6.53 -5.75 -49.27
CA ARG A 742 -5.76 -5.50 -50.49
C ARG A 742 -6.72 -5.20 -51.65
N TYR A 743 -7.88 -5.83 -51.64
CA TYR A 743 -8.97 -5.68 -52.61
C TYR A 743 -10.05 -4.69 -52.11
N ASP A 744 -9.72 -3.40 -52.03
CA ASP A 744 -10.74 -2.36 -51.89
C ASP A 744 -10.98 -1.72 -53.26
N VAL A 745 -12.06 -2.15 -53.93
CA VAL A 745 -12.52 -1.60 -55.22
C VAL A 745 -12.87 -0.10 -55.16
N THR A 746 -12.96 0.48 -53.96
CA THR A 746 -13.16 1.91 -53.74
C THR A 746 -11.87 2.69 -53.49
N SER A 747 -10.74 2.00 -53.32
CA SER A 747 -9.43 2.62 -53.07
C SER A 747 -8.69 2.95 -54.38
N ASN A 748 -7.92 4.05 -54.39
CA ASN A 748 -7.12 4.49 -55.56
C ASN A 748 -5.89 3.59 -55.86
N ASN A 749 -5.73 2.44 -55.19
CA ASN A 749 -4.63 1.53 -55.45
C ASN A 749 -4.92 0.69 -56.70
N LYS A 750 -4.05 0.80 -57.71
CA LYS A 750 -4.13 0.00 -58.93
C LYS A 750 -3.84 -1.47 -58.61
N TYR A 751 -4.90 -2.25 -58.42
CA TYR A 751 -4.84 -3.71 -58.35
C TYR A 751 -4.59 -4.29 -59.74
N SER A 752 -3.73 -5.30 -59.85
CA SER A 752 -3.54 -5.99 -61.13
C SER A 752 -4.63 -7.05 -61.35
N VAL A 753 -4.93 -7.37 -62.62
CA VAL A 753 -5.83 -8.48 -62.95
C VAL A 753 -5.30 -9.81 -62.39
N HIS A 754 -3.97 -10.00 -62.34
CA HIS A 754 -3.34 -11.17 -61.74
C HIS A 754 -3.71 -11.32 -60.27
N ASP A 755 -3.49 -10.27 -59.47
CA ASP A 755 -3.77 -10.30 -58.04
C ASP A 755 -5.27 -10.54 -57.80
N GLY A 756 -6.14 -9.91 -58.61
CA GLY A 756 -7.59 -10.07 -58.48
C GLY A 756 -8.07 -11.51 -58.73
N VAL A 757 -7.41 -12.26 -59.62
CA VAL A 757 -7.71 -13.68 -59.84
C VAL A 757 -7.26 -14.53 -58.65
N CYS A 758 -6.08 -14.25 -58.08
CA CYS A 758 -5.58 -14.99 -56.95
C CYS A 758 -6.42 -14.77 -55.69
N GLU A 759 -6.83 -13.53 -55.41
CA GLU A 759 -7.72 -13.24 -54.27
C GLU A 759 -9.11 -13.83 -54.44
N LEU A 760 -9.66 -13.82 -55.67
CA LEU A 760 -10.90 -14.53 -55.97
C LEU A 760 -10.76 -16.02 -55.62
N GLY A 761 -9.65 -16.63 -55.99
CA GLY A 761 -9.34 -18.01 -55.63
C GLY A 761 -9.20 -18.24 -54.13
N ARG A 762 -8.54 -17.34 -53.39
CA ARG A 762 -8.36 -17.44 -51.93
C ARG A 762 -9.69 -17.33 -51.19
N MET A 763 -10.58 -16.45 -51.65
CA MET A 763 -11.95 -16.35 -51.12
C MET A 763 -12.77 -17.62 -51.38
N VAL A 764 -12.67 -18.20 -52.59
CA VAL A 764 -13.32 -19.49 -52.92
C VAL A 764 -12.74 -20.62 -52.06
N ALA A 765 -11.42 -20.68 -51.90
CA ALA A 765 -10.75 -21.66 -51.05
C ALA A 765 -11.16 -21.52 -49.57
N THR A 766 -11.20 -20.30 -49.04
CA THR A 766 -11.68 -20.04 -47.66
C THR A 766 -13.14 -20.47 -47.47
N CYS A 767 -13.95 -20.35 -48.52
CA CYS A 767 -15.31 -20.91 -48.54
C CYS A 767 -15.30 -22.44 -48.41
N GLY A 768 -14.47 -23.10 -49.22
CA GLY A 768 -14.27 -24.56 -49.17
C GLY A 768 -13.70 -25.05 -47.84
N TYR A 769 -12.86 -24.25 -47.17
CA TYR A 769 -12.41 -24.51 -45.80
C TYR A 769 -13.60 -24.61 -44.84
N MET A 770 -14.54 -23.65 -44.88
CA MET A 770 -15.70 -23.67 -43.99
C MET A 770 -16.62 -24.87 -44.26
N GLU A 771 -16.63 -25.46 -45.46
CA GLU A 771 -17.38 -26.69 -45.76
C GLU A 771 -16.70 -27.98 -45.39
N TYR A 772 -15.39 -27.94 -45.19
CA TYR A 772 -14.62 -29.16 -45.09
C TYR A 772 -15.11 -29.97 -43.88
N PRO A 773 -15.42 -31.28 -44.02
CA PRO A 773 -16.11 -32.04 -42.97
C PRO A 773 -15.43 -31.96 -41.60
N ALA A 774 -14.10 -32.07 -41.58
CA ALA A 774 -13.34 -31.93 -40.34
C ALA A 774 -13.50 -30.54 -39.71
N VAL A 775 -13.48 -29.47 -40.51
CA VAL A 775 -13.68 -28.09 -40.05
C VAL A 775 -15.10 -27.91 -39.48
N GLN A 776 -16.11 -28.44 -40.18
CA GLN A 776 -17.51 -28.43 -39.74
C GLN A 776 -17.70 -29.16 -38.40
N ASP A 777 -17.07 -30.32 -38.22
CA ASP A 777 -17.12 -31.04 -36.95
C ASP A 777 -16.55 -30.22 -35.79
N ARG A 778 -15.42 -29.52 -36.00
CA ARG A 778 -14.78 -28.65 -35.00
C ARG A 778 -15.63 -27.42 -34.67
N LEU A 779 -16.24 -26.80 -35.69
CA LEU A 779 -17.20 -25.71 -35.51
C LEU A 779 -18.40 -26.17 -34.67
N MET A 780 -18.98 -27.32 -35.03
CA MET A 780 -20.17 -27.86 -34.36
C MET A 780 -19.88 -28.29 -32.92
N ASN A 781 -18.68 -28.77 -32.63
CA ASN A 781 -18.27 -29.04 -31.25
C ASN A 781 -18.28 -27.78 -30.39
N SER A 782 -17.78 -26.66 -30.92
CA SER A 782 -17.78 -25.37 -30.22
C SER A 782 -19.20 -24.81 -30.06
N ILE A 783 -20.05 -24.92 -31.09
CA ILE A 783 -21.47 -24.49 -31.03
C ILE A 783 -22.25 -25.31 -30.00
N ARG A 784 -22.10 -26.64 -29.99
CA ARG A 784 -22.78 -27.53 -29.02
C ARG A 784 -22.34 -27.22 -27.59
N ALA A 785 -21.04 -26.97 -27.39
CA ALA A 785 -20.48 -26.53 -26.12
C ALA A 785 -21.10 -25.21 -25.64
N MET A 786 -21.13 -24.20 -26.52
CA MET A 786 -21.73 -22.91 -26.24
C MET A 786 -23.23 -23.04 -25.94
N ASP A 787 -23.97 -23.82 -26.71
CA ASP A 787 -25.40 -24.07 -26.48
C ASP A 787 -25.69 -24.77 -25.14
N ALA A 788 -24.84 -25.71 -24.75
CA ALA A 788 -24.95 -26.37 -23.45
C ALA A 788 -24.68 -25.39 -22.30
N LEU A 789 -23.68 -24.53 -22.46
CA LEU A 789 -23.43 -23.43 -21.51
C LEU A 789 -24.64 -22.49 -21.42
N MET A 790 -25.20 -22.05 -22.55
CA MET A 790 -26.35 -21.15 -22.56
C MET A 790 -27.58 -21.77 -21.90
N ALA A 791 -27.80 -23.08 -22.03
CA ALA A 791 -28.85 -23.77 -21.29
C ALA A 791 -28.63 -23.76 -19.77
N ARG A 792 -27.37 -23.81 -19.32
CA ARG A 792 -27.03 -23.68 -17.89
C ARG A 792 -27.28 -22.26 -17.40
N ILE A 793 -26.87 -21.25 -18.18
CA ILE A 793 -27.15 -19.84 -17.91
C ILE A 793 -28.68 -19.61 -17.80
N ASP A 794 -29.47 -20.23 -18.68
CA ASP A 794 -30.93 -20.17 -18.62
C ASP A 794 -31.54 -20.81 -17.37
N ALA A 795 -30.87 -21.81 -16.78
CA ALA A 795 -31.29 -22.54 -15.60
C ALA A 795 -30.83 -21.88 -14.29
N ASP A 796 -29.85 -20.98 -14.33
CA ASP A 796 -29.35 -20.27 -13.16
C ASP A 796 -30.37 -19.21 -12.67
N PRO A 797 -30.89 -19.33 -11.43
CA PRO A 797 -31.81 -18.34 -10.88
C PRO A 797 -31.16 -16.96 -10.62
N ALA A 798 -29.83 -16.88 -10.51
CA ALA A 798 -29.11 -15.62 -10.34
C ALA A 798 -28.94 -14.85 -11.65
N MET A 799 -29.07 -15.53 -12.79
CA MET A 799 -28.92 -14.88 -14.10
C MET A 799 -30.11 -13.95 -14.38
N PRO A 800 -29.89 -12.66 -14.67
CA PRO A 800 -30.98 -11.75 -15.01
C PRO A 800 -31.68 -12.23 -16.29
N LYS A 801 -33.01 -12.14 -16.34
CA LYS A 801 -33.80 -12.40 -17.56
C LYS A 801 -34.45 -11.10 -18.04
N PRO A 802 -33.79 -10.35 -18.93
CA PRO A 802 -34.33 -9.10 -19.44
C PRO A 802 -35.67 -9.29 -20.14
N ASN A 803 -36.52 -8.27 -20.11
CA ASN A 803 -37.81 -8.30 -20.78
C ASN A 803 -37.65 -8.60 -22.27
N GLY A 804 -38.39 -9.61 -22.74
CA GLY A 804 -38.38 -10.03 -24.15
C GLY A 804 -37.33 -11.10 -24.50
N LEU A 805 -36.40 -11.42 -23.59
CA LEU A 805 -35.52 -12.58 -23.76
C LEU A 805 -36.28 -13.86 -23.38
N VAL A 806 -36.47 -14.77 -24.34
CA VAL A 806 -37.10 -16.07 -24.09
C VAL A 806 -36.13 -16.99 -23.34
N SER A 807 -34.91 -17.09 -23.86
CA SER A 807 -33.81 -17.87 -23.29
C SER A 807 -32.51 -17.45 -23.97
N TYR A 808 -31.40 -17.47 -23.25
CA TYR A 808 -30.05 -17.24 -23.76
C TYR A 808 -29.66 -18.26 -24.82
N GLN A 809 -30.03 -19.54 -24.64
CA GLN A 809 -29.75 -20.57 -25.63
C GLN A 809 -30.50 -20.33 -26.95
N ALA A 810 -31.80 -20.03 -26.88
CA ALA A 810 -32.59 -19.73 -28.07
C ALA A 810 -32.06 -18.48 -28.79
N GLU A 811 -31.64 -17.48 -28.02
CA GLU A 811 -31.07 -16.25 -28.57
C GLU A 811 -29.70 -16.47 -29.22
N HIS A 812 -28.81 -17.23 -28.59
CA HIS A 812 -27.50 -17.61 -29.14
C HIS A 812 -27.66 -18.30 -30.50
N ARG A 813 -28.54 -19.30 -30.58
CA ARG A 813 -28.85 -20.00 -31.85
C ARG A 813 -29.33 -19.04 -32.93
N ALA A 814 -30.32 -18.21 -32.61
CA ALA A 814 -30.89 -17.27 -33.58
C ALA A 814 -29.84 -16.24 -34.05
N TRP A 815 -29.02 -15.73 -33.13
CA TRP A 815 -27.93 -14.81 -33.43
C TRP A 815 -26.87 -15.47 -34.32
N PHE A 816 -26.40 -16.67 -33.96
CA PHE A 816 -25.35 -17.36 -34.70
C PHE A 816 -25.82 -17.76 -36.11
N THR A 817 -27.06 -18.24 -36.26
CA THR A 817 -27.68 -18.48 -37.58
C THR A 817 -27.70 -17.22 -38.45
N LYS A 818 -28.00 -16.07 -37.85
CA LYS A 818 -27.98 -14.80 -38.57
C LYS A 818 -26.55 -14.36 -38.94
N LEU A 819 -25.61 -14.45 -37.99
CA LEU A 819 -24.19 -14.14 -38.22
C LEU A 819 -23.65 -14.94 -39.40
N TRP A 820 -23.93 -16.25 -39.41
CA TRP A 820 -23.53 -17.15 -40.49
C TRP A 820 -24.12 -16.72 -41.83
N ALA A 821 -25.44 -16.55 -41.90
CA ALA A 821 -26.13 -16.16 -43.13
C ALA A 821 -25.65 -14.79 -43.68
N ASP A 822 -25.41 -13.83 -42.80
CA ASP A 822 -24.92 -12.50 -43.19
C ASP A 822 -23.49 -12.57 -43.73
N GLY A 823 -22.60 -13.33 -43.09
CA GLY A 823 -21.22 -13.54 -43.55
C GLY A 823 -21.19 -14.21 -44.92
N ILE A 824 -22.01 -15.24 -45.11
CA ILE A 824 -22.20 -15.90 -46.40
C ILE A 824 -22.68 -14.93 -47.49
N ALA A 825 -23.73 -14.14 -47.21
CA ALA A 825 -24.25 -13.18 -48.19
C ALA A 825 -23.21 -12.12 -48.55
N LYS A 826 -22.38 -11.71 -47.58
CA LYS A 826 -21.27 -10.80 -47.79
C LYS A 826 -20.18 -11.39 -48.67
N LEU A 827 -19.78 -12.64 -48.45
CA LEU A 827 -18.82 -13.34 -49.30
C LEU A 827 -19.33 -13.48 -50.74
N GLN A 828 -20.58 -13.91 -50.93
CA GLN A 828 -21.21 -13.99 -52.26
C GLN A 828 -21.17 -12.66 -52.98
N LYS A 829 -21.50 -11.57 -52.28
CA LYS A 829 -21.42 -10.23 -52.84
C LYS A 829 -19.99 -9.86 -53.26
N GLN A 830 -19.01 -10.12 -52.39
CA GLN A 830 -17.61 -9.79 -52.70
C GLN A 830 -17.09 -10.59 -53.90
N LEU A 831 -17.42 -11.89 -54.02
CA LEU A 831 -17.03 -12.70 -55.18
C LEU A 831 -17.56 -12.12 -56.50
N VAL A 832 -18.81 -11.64 -56.50
CA VAL A 832 -19.44 -11.01 -57.67
C VAL A 832 -18.80 -9.66 -57.97
N ASP A 833 -18.58 -8.82 -56.96
CA ASP A 833 -17.92 -7.52 -57.12
C ASP A 833 -16.48 -7.70 -57.65
N SER A 834 -15.77 -8.73 -57.16
CA SER A 834 -14.42 -9.07 -57.61
C SER A 834 -14.40 -9.56 -59.07
N ALA A 835 -15.37 -10.38 -59.46
CA ALA A 835 -15.52 -10.80 -60.85
C ALA A 835 -15.87 -9.64 -61.78
N ALA A 836 -16.73 -8.71 -61.33
CA ALA A 836 -17.13 -7.54 -62.11
C ALA A 836 -15.94 -6.60 -62.42
N PHE A 837 -15.05 -6.40 -61.45
CA PHE A 837 -13.81 -5.66 -61.66
C PHE A 837 -12.89 -6.34 -62.68
N LEU A 838 -12.74 -7.66 -62.61
CA LEU A 838 -11.86 -8.40 -63.54
C LEU A 838 -12.30 -8.26 -64.99
N VAL A 839 -13.62 -8.18 -65.25
CA VAL A 839 -14.18 -8.00 -66.60
C VAL A 839 -14.42 -6.54 -66.99
N ASP A 840 -14.04 -5.58 -66.15
CA ASP A 840 -14.24 -4.15 -66.42
C ASP A 840 -13.53 -3.74 -67.73
N PRO A 841 -14.14 -2.89 -68.58
CA PRO A 841 -13.50 -2.43 -69.82
C PRO A 841 -12.10 -1.83 -69.64
N ALA A 842 -11.79 -1.24 -68.48
CA ALA A 842 -10.46 -0.73 -68.15
C ALA A 842 -9.40 -1.83 -68.03
N ASN A 843 -9.82 -3.06 -67.73
CA ASN A 843 -8.97 -4.24 -67.53
C ASN A 843 -9.01 -5.22 -68.73
N ALA A 844 -9.74 -4.89 -69.80
CA ALA A 844 -10.06 -5.81 -70.89
C ALA A 844 -8.83 -6.45 -71.57
N ALA A 845 -7.71 -5.72 -71.69
CA ALA A 845 -6.48 -6.23 -72.29
C ALA A 845 -5.83 -7.31 -71.41
N ASP A 846 -5.71 -7.05 -70.12
CA ASP A 846 -5.12 -7.97 -69.15
C ASP A 846 -6.03 -9.17 -68.89
N TYR A 847 -7.35 -8.95 -68.84
CA TYR A 847 -8.34 -10.02 -68.73
C TYR A 847 -8.33 -10.96 -69.93
N ALA A 848 -8.23 -10.42 -71.16
CA ALA A 848 -8.17 -11.24 -72.37
C ALA A 848 -6.95 -12.19 -72.38
N ALA A 849 -5.85 -11.80 -71.73
CA ALA A 849 -4.62 -12.58 -71.60
C ALA A 849 -4.73 -13.73 -70.60
N LEU A 850 -5.80 -13.79 -69.78
CA LEU A 850 -6.00 -14.88 -68.81
C LEU A 850 -6.31 -16.23 -69.50
N PRO A 851 -5.89 -17.35 -68.88
CA PRO A 851 -6.31 -18.70 -69.26
C PRO A 851 -7.84 -18.85 -69.37
N GLN A 852 -8.30 -19.66 -70.33
CA GLN A 852 -9.74 -19.83 -70.61
C GLN A 852 -10.53 -20.39 -69.42
N GLU A 853 -9.90 -21.26 -68.63
CA GLU A 853 -10.48 -21.83 -67.41
C GLU A 853 -10.77 -20.77 -66.33
N ILE A 854 -9.88 -19.79 -66.13
CA ILE A 854 -10.10 -18.65 -65.23
C ILE A 854 -11.26 -17.80 -65.76
N LYS A 855 -11.21 -17.43 -67.04
CA LYS A 855 -12.26 -16.60 -67.67
C LYS A 855 -13.64 -17.24 -67.55
N THR A 856 -13.73 -18.55 -67.75
CA THR A 856 -14.99 -19.30 -67.61
C THR A 856 -15.60 -19.17 -66.21
N LYS A 857 -14.79 -19.23 -65.15
CA LYS A 857 -15.27 -19.06 -63.77
C LYS A 857 -15.63 -17.60 -63.47
N VAL A 858 -14.81 -16.65 -63.93
CA VAL A 858 -15.03 -15.21 -63.72
C VAL A 858 -16.28 -14.74 -64.46
N ASP A 859 -16.46 -15.11 -65.73
CA ASP A 859 -17.63 -14.76 -66.55
C ASP A 859 -18.93 -15.31 -65.94
N ALA A 860 -18.89 -16.51 -65.36
CA ALA A 860 -20.04 -17.10 -64.68
C ALA A 860 -20.50 -16.28 -63.47
N LEU A 861 -19.57 -15.64 -62.75
CA LEU A 861 -19.86 -14.73 -61.64
C LEU A 861 -20.28 -13.34 -62.13
N ALA A 862 -19.53 -12.75 -63.07
CA ALA A 862 -19.75 -11.39 -63.53
C ALA A 862 -21.02 -11.22 -64.40
N GLY A 863 -21.39 -12.25 -65.15
CA GLY A 863 -22.61 -12.25 -65.97
C GLY A 863 -23.90 -12.48 -65.19
N ALA A 864 -23.82 -12.75 -63.89
CA ALA A 864 -24.94 -13.12 -63.06
C ALA A 864 -25.53 -11.89 -62.32
N ASN A 865 -26.87 -11.83 -62.19
CA ASN A 865 -27.56 -10.75 -61.49
C ASN A 865 -28.49 -11.27 -60.39
N GLY A 866 -28.56 -10.54 -59.26
CA GLY A 866 -29.46 -10.88 -58.15
C GLY A 866 -29.33 -12.34 -57.69
N ALA A 867 -30.42 -13.10 -57.77
CA ALA A 867 -30.45 -14.51 -57.36
C ALA A 867 -29.52 -15.42 -58.19
N ASN A 868 -29.27 -15.09 -59.46
CA ASN A 868 -28.34 -15.86 -60.30
C ASN A 868 -26.90 -15.69 -59.82
N ALA A 869 -26.55 -14.54 -59.26
CA ALA A 869 -25.21 -14.24 -58.77
C ALA A 869 -24.91 -15.00 -57.47
N ALA A 870 -25.90 -15.07 -56.57
CA ALA A 870 -25.82 -15.92 -55.38
C ALA A 870 -25.68 -17.41 -55.75
N ALA A 871 -26.45 -17.90 -56.73
CA ALA A 871 -26.35 -19.28 -57.21
C ALA A 871 -25.00 -19.58 -57.90
N ALA A 872 -24.43 -18.63 -58.65
CA ALA A 872 -23.12 -18.76 -59.27
C ALA A 872 -21.98 -18.77 -58.22
N ALA A 873 -22.05 -17.90 -57.22
CA ALA A 873 -21.14 -17.92 -56.07
C ALA A 873 -21.29 -19.23 -55.28
N GLN A 874 -22.51 -19.74 -55.12
CA GLN A 874 -22.78 -21.03 -54.47
C GLN A 874 -22.19 -22.20 -55.24
N ALA A 875 -22.28 -22.20 -56.57
CA ALA A 875 -21.67 -23.24 -57.38
C ALA A 875 -20.13 -23.27 -57.29
N LEU A 876 -19.50 -22.15 -56.92
CA LEU A 876 -18.04 -22.06 -56.72
C LEU A 876 -17.63 -22.44 -55.29
N CYS A 877 -18.44 -22.04 -54.32
CA CYS A 877 -18.20 -22.33 -52.92
C CYS A 877 -18.54 -23.77 -52.53
N GLY A 878 -19.57 -24.38 -53.14
CA GLY A 878 -20.17 -25.65 -52.74
C GLY A 878 -21.46 -25.48 -51.92
N GLY A 879 -21.73 -26.42 -51.00
CA GLY A 879 -22.83 -26.35 -50.03
C GLY A 879 -22.64 -25.35 -48.87
N ALA A 880 -21.61 -24.50 -48.87
CA ALA A 880 -21.05 -23.68 -47.76
C ALA A 880 -22.07 -22.74 -47.16
N PHE A 881 -23.12 -22.52 -47.92
CA PHE A 881 -24.16 -21.57 -47.65
C PHE A 881 -25.35 -22.19 -46.91
N THR A 882 -25.29 -23.48 -46.58
CA THR A 882 -26.19 -24.08 -45.59
C THR A 882 -25.64 -23.89 -44.19
N TYR A 883 -26.53 -23.53 -43.26
CA TYR A 883 -26.20 -23.49 -41.85
C TYR A 883 -25.77 -24.90 -41.38
N PRO A 884 -24.68 -25.02 -40.60
CA PRO A 884 -24.20 -26.29 -40.03
C PRO A 884 -25.25 -27.12 -39.28
#